data_AF-A0A845F0J4-F1
#
_entry.id   AF-A0A845F0J4-F1
#
_cell.length_a   1.000
_cell.length_b   1.000
_cell.length_c   1.000
_cell.angle_alpha   90.00
_cell.angle_beta   90.00
_cell.angle_gamma   90.00
#
_symmetry.space_group_name_H-M   'P 1'
#
loop_
_entity.id
_entity.type
_entity.pdbx_description
1 polymer ?
#
loop_
_entity_poly.entity_id
_entity_poly.type
_entity_poly.pdbx_seq_one_letter_code
_entity_poly.pdbx_strand_id
1 'polypeptide(L)'
;MEKGSFLSFIDHLSPVAALNAKKMEELLYEDSASAIVKSRLFLEEILNEVFKMERIEAPYVSTLYERISYLSKEGIIKRDTQKLFDTIRITGNKAAHAGDFEDLTQAIGLHKVMYEVALWFYELYSQEKVNIPPYEQPKPSKNGFSSQEQIDEIIQKKLIALMEERGERAVTTKEELTNDGEEILVKDLPDNKSYLLRELRRLSDSAQEAIENANAFSHFKKYMHVDRKIQKDLEYILEKNKQDDSGKLILLCGSVGDGKSHLLAYLKKHKPELISAYEIHNDATESFSPDMDAMETLAEVLKGFSDQQATNSNKRVILAINMGVLHNFITADHGDQTYNELSKFVDNSDLFSQNVTTHYSEDSFDLLSFGDYHPFEITSDGPQSQFFLSILNNIFKDSNENPFHLAFKEDQNNGIHTMLHENFEFMKNPFVQKQVVDLIIQTLIRDKMVISARAFLNFIADILIPDTLSSYYSLTEFDRLELNTPNLLFNRMERSPILKAMGEKDPIHQRSSHIDQLIIKLNTYTDYDKVFDQYIESDKAKQWLEPFKRQDNFEGHSFTQLVEVVIRLAYLTNESFSKQVIEQNYLNYVKYMYAFNAGEKSKIRDFYEEMKQAIFKWNGTPKKEYIYINNPGEKFRIAQLLNFKPTYKHLNFNTQNVLESFKATIHLRYHDGNGNDQVDLEIDYPLYNLLTKVQQGYCPNKKDKEDAIKFVEFMDRIMGYGKKKDELLVQFPVDERSYKLKRDDFGDFVFEKES
;
A
#
# COMPACT_ATOMS: atom_id res chain seq x y z
N MET A 1 9.18 -56.05 2.89
CA MET A 1 10.09 -54.90 3.09
C MET A 1 9.70 -54.31 4.43
N GLU A 2 10.58 -54.41 5.42
CA GLU A 2 10.37 -53.74 6.71
C GLU A 2 10.19 -52.25 6.44
N LYS A 3 9.14 -51.65 7.01
CA LYS A 3 9.00 -50.19 7.01
C LYS A 3 10.24 -49.63 7.71
N GLY A 4 11.09 -48.93 6.98
CA GLY A 4 12.16 -48.15 7.61
C GLY A 4 11.54 -47.18 8.61
N SER A 5 12.10 -47.10 9.82
CA SER A 5 11.66 -46.13 10.82
C SER A 5 11.88 -44.70 10.33
N PHE A 6 11.08 -43.73 10.80
CA PHE A 6 11.28 -42.32 10.47
C PHE A 6 12.74 -41.89 10.68
N LEU A 7 13.31 -41.27 9.65
CA LEU A 7 14.71 -40.84 9.57
C LEU A 7 15.77 -41.94 9.75
N SER A 8 15.47 -43.21 9.43
CA SER A 8 16.47 -44.29 9.51
C SER A 8 17.71 -44.09 8.62
N PHE A 9 17.64 -43.23 7.60
CA PHE A 9 18.75 -42.97 6.70
C PHE A 9 19.91 -42.19 7.36
N ILE A 10 19.70 -41.52 8.50
CA ILE A 10 20.77 -40.88 9.26
C ILE A 10 21.39 -41.78 10.33
N ASP A 11 20.91 -43.02 10.50
CA ASP A 11 21.33 -43.91 11.60
C ASP A 11 22.84 -44.21 11.60
N HIS A 12 23.47 -44.31 10.43
CA HIS A 12 24.93 -44.49 10.32
C HIS A 12 25.74 -43.22 10.62
N LEU A 13 25.13 -42.03 10.53
CA LEU A 13 25.76 -40.76 10.86
C LEU A 13 25.56 -40.42 12.34
N SER A 14 24.36 -40.62 12.85
CA SER A 14 24.00 -40.38 14.25
C SER A 14 22.90 -41.36 14.71
N PRO A 15 23.28 -42.49 15.34
CA PRO A 15 22.31 -43.47 15.84
C PRO A 15 21.39 -42.90 16.94
N VAL A 16 21.92 -41.99 17.76
CA VAL A 16 21.17 -41.38 18.87
C VAL A 16 20.13 -40.39 18.35
N ALA A 17 20.45 -39.61 17.30
CA ALA A 17 19.47 -38.76 16.64
C ALA A 17 18.37 -39.59 15.98
N ALA A 18 18.72 -40.65 15.23
CA ALA A 18 17.76 -41.55 14.61
C ALA A 18 16.81 -42.20 15.65
N LEU A 19 17.33 -42.57 16.82
CA LEU A 19 16.51 -43.09 17.92
C LEU A 19 15.52 -42.05 18.47
N ASN A 20 15.96 -40.79 18.64
CA ASN A 20 15.08 -39.71 19.10
C ASN A 20 13.99 -39.39 18.07
N ALA A 21 14.31 -39.42 16.78
CA ALA A 21 13.34 -39.27 15.70
C ALA A 21 12.28 -40.39 15.71
N LYS A 22 12.71 -41.64 15.87
CA LYS A 22 11.78 -42.77 16.00
C LYS A 22 10.85 -42.61 17.19
N LYS A 23 11.39 -42.23 18.36
CA LYS A 23 10.58 -41.99 19.57
C LYS A 23 9.61 -40.82 19.42
N MET A 24 9.99 -39.78 18.68
CA MET A 24 9.10 -38.67 18.36
C MET A 24 7.90 -39.14 17.54
N GLU A 25 8.12 -39.96 16.51
CA GLU A 25 7.03 -40.53 15.69
C GLU A 25 6.14 -41.49 16.50
N GLU A 26 6.71 -42.31 17.38
CA GLU A 26 5.96 -43.23 18.26
C GLU A 26 5.05 -42.48 19.25
N LEU A 27 5.57 -41.43 19.88
CA LEU A 27 4.85 -40.64 20.88
C LEU A 27 3.88 -39.63 20.27
N LEU A 28 3.97 -39.36 18.97
CA LEU A 28 3.29 -38.23 18.33
C LEU A 28 1.80 -38.16 18.64
N TYR A 29 1.12 -39.30 18.57
CA TYR A 29 -0.33 -39.44 18.76
C TYR A 29 -0.72 -39.87 20.18
N GLU A 30 0.24 -40.21 21.04
CA GLU A 30 0.02 -40.67 22.42
C GLU A 30 0.26 -39.56 23.44
N ASP A 31 1.35 -38.81 23.25
CA ASP A 31 1.77 -37.69 24.09
C ASP A 31 2.54 -36.70 23.21
N SER A 32 1.80 -35.75 22.65
CA SER A 32 2.34 -34.73 21.76
C SER A 32 3.38 -33.84 22.44
N ALA A 33 3.26 -33.60 23.75
CA ALA A 33 4.22 -32.83 24.53
C ALA A 33 5.58 -33.54 24.56
N SER A 34 5.57 -34.83 24.92
CA SER A 34 6.78 -35.66 24.94
C SER A 34 7.37 -35.85 23.53
N ALA A 35 6.54 -35.95 22.49
CA ALA A 35 7.01 -36.01 21.10
C ALA A 35 7.79 -34.74 20.72
N ILE A 36 7.28 -33.56 21.06
CA ILE A 36 7.96 -32.27 20.86
C ILE A 36 9.26 -32.18 21.68
N VAL A 37 9.32 -32.74 22.88
CA VAL A 37 10.59 -32.82 23.63
C VAL A 37 11.60 -33.73 22.91
N LYS A 38 11.15 -34.82 22.27
CA LYS A 38 12.04 -35.69 21.47
C LYS A 38 12.59 -35.01 20.22
N SER A 39 11.85 -34.11 19.57
CA SER A 39 12.39 -33.34 18.44
C SER A 39 13.54 -32.42 18.87
N ARG A 40 13.47 -31.84 20.07
CA ARG A 40 14.58 -31.06 20.64
C ARG A 40 15.82 -31.89 20.90
N LEU A 41 15.67 -33.06 21.55
CA LEU A 41 16.79 -33.98 21.81
C LEU A 41 17.42 -34.49 20.51
N PHE A 42 16.62 -34.68 19.46
CA PHE A 42 17.12 -34.97 18.13
C PHE A 42 18.04 -33.85 17.61
N LEU A 43 17.60 -32.59 17.68
CA LEU A 43 18.40 -31.45 17.21
C LEU A 43 19.70 -31.28 18.00
N GLU A 44 19.66 -31.45 19.32
CA GLU A 44 20.85 -31.39 20.18
C GLU A 44 21.92 -32.39 19.75
N GLU A 45 21.49 -33.60 19.36
CA GLU A 45 22.39 -34.65 18.91
C GLU A 45 22.93 -34.43 17.49
N ILE A 46 22.09 -33.92 16.57
CA ILE A 46 22.56 -33.51 15.24
C ILE A 46 23.65 -32.45 15.38
N LEU A 47 23.44 -31.44 16.23
CA LEU A 47 24.45 -30.42 16.47
C LEU A 47 25.72 -30.99 17.12
N ASN A 48 25.63 -32.05 17.95
CA ASN A 48 26.81 -32.69 18.55
C ASN A 48 27.71 -33.28 17.46
N GLU A 49 27.11 -34.00 16.52
CA GLU A 49 27.85 -34.60 15.42
C GLU A 49 28.37 -33.54 14.44
N VAL A 50 27.61 -32.47 14.14
CA VAL A 50 28.11 -31.34 13.33
C VAL A 50 29.38 -30.73 13.93
N PHE A 51 29.37 -30.40 15.24
CA PHE A 51 30.53 -29.81 15.91
C PHE A 51 31.76 -30.72 15.85
N LYS A 52 31.55 -32.02 16.01
CA LYS A 52 32.60 -33.04 15.95
C LYS A 52 33.16 -33.21 14.53
N MET A 53 32.31 -33.22 13.50
CA MET A 53 32.71 -33.35 12.10
C MET A 53 33.45 -32.11 11.59
N GLU A 54 32.98 -30.92 11.95
CA GLU A 54 33.62 -29.63 11.64
C GLU A 54 34.87 -29.35 12.49
N ARG A 55 35.20 -30.25 13.44
CA ARG A 55 36.32 -30.12 14.39
C ARG A 55 36.29 -28.80 15.16
N ILE A 56 35.10 -28.33 15.48
CA ILE A 56 34.89 -27.17 16.33
C ILE A 56 35.18 -27.64 17.75
N GLU A 57 36.23 -27.10 18.37
CA GLU A 57 36.40 -27.25 19.82
C GLU A 57 35.15 -26.67 20.48
N ALA A 58 34.37 -27.53 21.15
CA ALA A 58 33.15 -27.11 21.84
C ALA A 58 33.48 -25.86 22.67
N PRO A 59 32.98 -24.68 22.31
CA PRO A 59 33.37 -23.48 23.02
C PRO A 59 32.70 -23.53 24.40
N TYR A 60 32.89 -22.50 25.22
CA TYR A 60 32.14 -22.27 26.46
C TYR A 60 30.63 -22.01 26.18
N VAL A 61 29.99 -22.83 25.35
CA VAL A 61 28.70 -22.68 24.68
C VAL A 61 27.84 -23.82 25.22
N SER A 62 27.09 -23.49 26.26
CA SER A 62 26.37 -24.44 27.10
C SER A 62 24.94 -24.69 26.64
N THR A 63 24.37 -23.77 25.87
CA THR A 63 22.95 -23.81 25.47
C THR A 63 22.76 -24.17 24.00
N LEU A 64 21.61 -24.76 23.68
CA LEU A 64 21.21 -25.07 22.29
C LEU A 64 21.24 -23.82 21.41
N TYR A 65 20.85 -22.68 21.97
CA TYR A 65 20.90 -21.38 21.31
C TYR A 65 22.32 -20.97 20.91
N GLU A 66 23.27 -20.95 21.85
CA GLU A 66 24.64 -20.49 21.58
C GLU A 66 25.31 -21.35 20.48
N ARG A 67 24.97 -22.64 20.41
CA ARG A 67 25.46 -23.56 19.39
C ARG A 67 24.93 -23.22 18.00
N ILE A 68 23.63 -22.98 17.88
CA ILE A 68 22.99 -22.58 16.61
C ILE A 68 23.57 -21.24 16.15
N SER A 69 23.71 -20.27 17.06
CA SER A 69 24.28 -18.96 16.75
C SER A 69 25.74 -19.07 16.26
N TYR A 70 26.58 -19.86 16.94
CA TYR A 70 27.97 -20.05 16.54
C TYR A 70 28.07 -20.57 15.11
N LEU A 71 27.32 -21.63 14.76
CA LEU A 71 27.31 -22.19 13.42
C LEU A 71 26.83 -21.18 12.36
N SER A 72 25.89 -20.31 12.71
CA SER A 72 25.42 -19.26 11.80
C SER A 72 26.47 -18.18 11.58
N LYS A 73 27.16 -17.73 12.64
CA LYS A 73 28.22 -16.71 12.58
C LYS A 73 29.42 -17.15 11.75
N GLU A 74 29.83 -18.42 11.90
CA GLU A 74 30.91 -19.01 11.11
C GLU A 74 30.50 -19.37 9.67
N GLY A 75 29.23 -19.15 9.31
CA GLY A 75 28.71 -19.42 7.96
C GLY A 75 28.55 -20.89 7.61
N ILE A 76 28.57 -21.79 8.61
CA ILE A 76 28.42 -23.24 8.44
C ILE A 76 26.98 -23.59 8.10
N ILE A 77 26.01 -22.89 8.72
CA ILE A 77 24.59 -23.01 8.38
C ILE A 77 24.07 -21.75 7.69
N LYS A 78 23.17 -21.95 6.72
CA LYS A 78 22.48 -20.88 6.00
C LYS A 78 21.24 -20.41 6.79
N ARG A 79 20.67 -19.26 6.35
CA ARG A 79 19.50 -18.62 6.97
C ARG A 79 18.30 -19.56 7.12
N ASP A 80 17.99 -20.33 6.08
CA ASP A 80 16.84 -21.27 6.09
C ASP A 80 17.06 -22.40 7.11
N THR A 81 18.26 -22.98 7.15
CA THR A 81 18.64 -24.00 8.13
C THR A 81 18.57 -23.46 9.56
N GLN A 82 19.00 -22.22 9.77
CA GLN A 82 18.90 -21.56 11.08
C GLN A 82 17.43 -21.43 11.52
N LYS A 83 16.52 -21.02 10.62
CA LYS A 83 15.07 -20.93 10.87
C LYS A 83 14.50 -22.28 11.32
N LEU A 84 14.90 -23.39 10.66
CA LEU A 84 14.46 -24.74 11.03
C LEU A 84 14.93 -25.14 12.44
N PHE A 85 16.20 -24.85 12.77
CA PHE A 85 16.77 -25.18 14.08
C PHE A 85 16.11 -24.37 15.19
N ASP A 86 15.92 -23.07 14.97
CA ASP A 86 15.21 -22.22 15.91
C ASP A 86 13.78 -22.70 16.07
N THR A 87 13.05 -23.05 15.00
CA THR A 87 11.69 -23.59 15.11
C THR A 87 11.61 -24.78 16.08
N ILE A 88 12.47 -25.80 15.92
CA ILE A 88 12.52 -26.94 16.85
C ILE A 88 12.85 -26.49 18.28
N ARG A 89 13.79 -25.55 18.46
CA ARG A 89 14.18 -25.01 19.76
C ARG A 89 13.02 -24.28 20.45
N ILE A 90 12.32 -23.41 19.73
CA ILE A 90 11.21 -22.57 20.22
C ILE A 90 10.07 -23.46 20.70
N THR A 91 9.56 -24.31 19.80
CA THR A 91 8.42 -25.19 20.13
C THR A 91 8.81 -26.22 21.19
N GLY A 92 10.04 -26.75 21.14
CA GLY A 92 10.61 -27.64 22.15
C GLY A 92 10.71 -27.04 23.55
N ASN A 93 11.11 -25.77 23.65
CA ASN A 93 11.15 -25.03 24.92
C ASN A 93 9.74 -24.84 25.49
N LYS A 94 8.75 -24.53 24.65
CA LYS A 94 7.36 -24.34 25.07
C LYS A 94 6.78 -25.60 25.70
N ALA A 95 6.96 -26.76 25.05
CA ALA A 95 6.49 -28.05 25.57
C ALA A 95 7.20 -28.47 26.87
N ALA A 96 8.49 -28.15 27.02
CA ALA A 96 9.24 -28.51 28.24
C ALA A 96 8.85 -27.69 29.48
N HIS A 97 8.38 -26.46 29.31
CA HIS A 97 8.08 -25.54 30.43
C HIS A 97 6.59 -25.44 30.78
N ALA A 98 5.69 -25.78 29.85
CA ALA A 98 4.25 -25.80 30.09
C ALA A 98 3.78 -27.24 30.34
N GLY A 99 3.56 -27.61 31.61
CA GLY A 99 3.21 -28.98 32.01
C GLY A 99 1.90 -29.56 31.43
N ASP A 100 1.04 -28.70 30.88
CA ASP A 100 -0.25 -29.07 30.26
C ASP A 100 -0.25 -28.82 28.73
N PHE A 101 0.91 -28.68 28.09
CA PHE A 101 1.00 -28.35 26.67
C PHE A 101 0.84 -29.59 25.79
N GLU A 102 -0.38 -29.86 25.34
CA GLU A 102 -0.70 -30.96 24.44
C GLU A 102 -1.21 -30.42 23.09
N ASP A 103 -0.29 -30.22 22.13
CA ASP A 103 -0.61 -29.75 20.77
C ASP A 103 -0.07 -30.71 19.71
N LEU A 104 -0.91 -31.70 19.37
CA LEU A 104 -0.65 -32.69 18.33
C LEU A 104 -0.31 -32.03 16.98
N THR A 105 -0.84 -30.86 16.69
CA THR A 105 -0.64 -30.25 15.37
C THR A 105 0.73 -29.59 15.26
N GLN A 106 1.19 -28.90 16.30
CA GLN A 106 2.57 -28.43 16.39
C GLN A 106 3.56 -29.59 16.34
N ALA A 107 3.25 -30.71 17.00
CA ALA A 107 4.07 -31.91 16.93
C ALA A 107 4.20 -32.41 15.48
N ILE A 108 3.10 -32.47 14.71
CA ILE A 108 3.14 -32.87 13.30
C ILE A 108 3.90 -31.84 12.43
N GLY A 109 3.78 -30.55 12.71
CA GLY A 109 4.59 -29.50 12.06
C GLY A 109 6.09 -29.75 12.28
N LEU A 110 6.49 -30.00 13.52
CA LEU A 110 7.87 -30.33 13.86
C LEU A 110 8.36 -31.63 13.22
N HIS A 111 7.50 -32.63 13.03
CA HIS A 111 7.86 -33.85 12.31
C HIS A 111 8.38 -33.53 10.90
N LYS A 112 7.74 -32.59 10.19
CA LYS A 112 8.22 -32.11 8.88
C LYS A 112 9.55 -31.37 9.00
N VAL A 113 9.66 -30.44 9.95
CA VAL A 113 10.90 -29.69 10.20
C VAL A 113 12.07 -30.63 10.52
N MET A 114 11.85 -31.68 11.31
CA MET A 114 12.86 -32.71 11.61
C MET A 114 13.35 -33.44 10.36
N TYR A 115 12.45 -33.73 9.41
CA TYR A 115 12.84 -34.33 8.14
C TYR A 115 13.70 -33.39 7.31
N GLU A 116 13.36 -32.11 7.23
CA GLU A 116 14.16 -31.11 6.51
C GLU A 116 15.54 -30.92 7.15
N VAL A 117 15.63 -30.92 8.48
CA VAL A 117 16.90 -30.90 9.22
C VAL A 117 17.73 -32.15 8.95
N ALA A 118 17.13 -33.33 8.96
CA ALA A 118 17.82 -34.59 8.68
C ALA A 118 18.30 -34.67 7.23
N LEU A 119 17.50 -34.17 6.29
CA LEU A 119 17.87 -34.07 4.87
C LEU A 119 19.10 -33.18 4.71
N TRP A 120 19.07 -31.97 5.28
CA TRP A 120 20.21 -31.06 5.29
C TRP A 120 21.47 -31.70 5.89
N PHE A 121 21.35 -32.38 7.03
CA PHE A 121 22.48 -33.02 7.70
C PHE A 121 23.06 -34.16 6.85
N TYR A 122 22.19 -34.97 6.25
CA TYR A 122 22.62 -36.06 5.39
C TYR A 122 23.30 -35.55 4.11
N GLU A 123 22.71 -34.57 3.44
CA GLU A 123 23.25 -34.00 2.19
C GLU A 123 24.64 -33.38 2.38
N LEU A 124 24.88 -32.77 3.54
CA LEU A 124 26.14 -32.07 3.80
C LEU A 124 27.23 -33.00 4.37
N TYR A 125 26.86 -33.98 5.20
CA TYR A 125 27.83 -34.78 5.96
C TYR A 125 27.92 -36.25 5.55
N SER A 126 27.02 -36.77 4.71
CA SER A 126 27.14 -38.13 4.17
C SER A 126 28.08 -38.19 2.96
N GLN A 127 28.86 -39.28 2.86
CA GLN A 127 29.64 -39.60 1.66
C GLN A 127 28.86 -40.50 0.68
N GLU A 128 27.70 -41.01 1.10
CA GLU A 128 26.91 -41.95 0.34
C GLU A 128 25.83 -41.23 -0.48
N LYS A 129 25.67 -41.63 -1.75
CA LYS A 129 24.52 -41.21 -2.58
C LYS A 129 23.41 -42.25 -2.44
N VAL A 130 22.77 -42.32 -1.28
CA VAL A 130 21.57 -43.14 -1.10
C VAL A 130 20.37 -42.38 -1.64
N ASN A 131 19.39 -43.12 -2.19
CA ASN A 131 18.10 -42.56 -2.56
C ASN A 131 17.29 -42.31 -1.28
N ILE A 132 17.22 -41.06 -0.83
CA ILE A 132 16.50 -40.67 0.39
C ILE A 132 14.99 -40.81 0.13
N PRO A 133 14.25 -41.55 0.98
CA PRO A 133 12.81 -41.68 0.80
C PRO A 133 12.13 -40.31 0.94
N PRO A 134 11.14 -39.98 0.09
CA PRO A 134 10.41 -38.73 0.21
C PRO A 134 9.69 -38.66 1.56
N TYR A 135 9.48 -37.45 2.07
CA TYR A 135 8.76 -37.23 3.32
C TYR A 135 7.37 -37.86 3.27
N GLU A 136 7.09 -38.76 4.23
CA GLU A 136 5.76 -39.26 4.51
C GLU A 136 5.25 -38.67 5.83
N GLN A 137 4.00 -38.24 5.84
CA GLN A 137 3.36 -37.80 7.08
C GLN A 137 3.20 -38.99 8.04
N PRO A 138 3.40 -38.75 9.35
CA PRO A 138 3.32 -39.80 10.36
C PRO A 138 1.88 -40.31 10.45
N LYS A 139 1.67 -41.62 10.50
CA LYS A 139 0.34 -42.24 10.57
C LYS A 139 0.06 -42.73 12.00
N PRO A 140 -1.17 -42.60 12.52
CA PRO A 140 -1.48 -43.08 13.87
C PRO A 140 -1.23 -44.59 13.98
N SER A 141 -0.56 -44.99 15.05
CA SER A 141 -0.32 -46.40 15.35
C SER A 141 -1.63 -47.06 15.78
N LYS A 142 -1.89 -48.30 15.33
CA LYS A 142 -3.16 -49.01 15.61
C LYS A 142 -3.37 -49.39 17.09
N ASN A 143 -2.44 -49.05 17.99
CA ASN A 143 -2.35 -49.60 19.33
C ASN A 143 -2.53 -48.60 20.49
N GLY A 144 -2.76 -47.31 20.23
CA GLY A 144 -3.03 -46.30 21.27
C GLY A 144 -4.31 -45.53 20.94
N PHE A 145 -5.46 -45.99 21.42
CA PHE A 145 -6.73 -45.27 21.27
C PHE A 145 -6.99 -44.39 22.49
N SER A 146 -6.76 -43.09 22.34
CA SER A 146 -7.54 -42.04 23.01
C SER A 146 -8.31 -41.28 21.92
N SER A 147 -9.62 -41.57 21.86
CA SER A 147 -10.65 -40.87 21.08
C SER A 147 -10.55 -40.93 19.54
N GLN A 148 -11.16 -41.96 18.96
CA GLN A 148 -11.38 -42.15 17.51
C GLN A 148 -11.99 -40.92 16.82
N GLU A 149 -12.80 -40.13 17.53
CA GLU A 149 -13.47 -38.93 17.01
C GLU A 149 -12.49 -37.79 16.67
N GLN A 150 -11.42 -37.59 17.45
CA GLN A 150 -10.42 -36.54 17.17
C GLN A 150 -9.52 -36.91 15.98
N ILE A 151 -9.23 -38.21 15.83
CA ILE A 151 -8.39 -38.73 14.76
C ILE A 151 -9.12 -38.66 13.42
N ASP A 152 -10.43 -38.99 13.38
CA ASP A 152 -11.24 -38.91 12.16
C ASP A 152 -11.48 -37.45 11.72
N GLU A 153 -11.64 -36.52 12.66
CA GLU A 153 -11.79 -35.08 12.37
C GLU A 153 -10.50 -34.46 11.78
N ILE A 154 -9.33 -34.86 12.30
CA ILE A 154 -8.01 -34.39 11.83
C ILE A 154 -7.64 -35.04 10.50
N ILE A 155 -7.96 -36.33 10.30
CA ILE A 155 -7.70 -37.05 9.04
C ILE A 155 -8.59 -36.49 7.91
N GLN A 156 -9.86 -36.17 8.17
CA GLN A 156 -10.72 -35.53 7.18
C GLN A 156 -10.26 -34.12 6.83
N LYS A 157 -9.95 -33.27 7.82
CA LYS A 157 -9.46 -31.90 7.58
C LYS A 157 -8.12 -31.85 6.82
N LYS A 158 -7.25 -32.87 6.97
CA LYS A 158 -5.94 -32.94 6.30
C LYS A 158 -5.92 -33.58 4.92
N LEU A 159 -6.75 -34.59 4.65
CA LEU A 159 -6.81 -35.21 3.32
C LEU A 159 -7.24 -34.21 2.24
N ILE A 160 -7.90 -33.13 2.65
CA ILE A 160 -8.51 -32.13 1.78
C ILE A 160 -7.56 -30.96 1.50
N ALA A 161 -6.74 -30.52 2.47
CA ALA A 161 -5.69 -29.52 2.25
C ALA A 161 -4.64 -29.96 1.21
N LEU A 162 -4.37 -31.28 1.11
CA LEU A 162 -3.47 -31.86 0.11
C LEU A 162 -4.06 -31.95 -1.30
N MET A 163 -5.39 -31.85 -1.46
CA MET A 163 -6.05 -31.82 -2.77
C MET A 163 -6.08 -30.42 -3.39
N GLU A 164 -5.92 -29.36 -2.59
CA GLU A 164 -5.93 -27.97 -3.06
C GLU A 164 -4.61 -27.54 -3.74
N GLU A 165 -3.49 -28.22 -3.47
CA GLU A 165 -2.21 -27.99 -4.16
C GLU A 165 -2.20 -28.48 -5.63
N ARG A 166 -3.21 -29.26 -6.04
CA ARG A 166 -3.32 -29.83 -7.40
C ARG A 166 -4.72 -29.65 -7.99
N GLY A 167 -5.06 -28.48 -8.52
CA GLY A 167 -6.14 -28.42 -9.51
C GLY A 167 -6.80 -27.08 -9.77
N GLU A 168 -6.44 -26.49 -10.91
CA GLU A 168 -7.35 -25.72 -11.75
C GLU A 168 -8.61 -26.56 -12.08
N ARG A 169 -9.80 -25.97 -11.97
CA ARG A 169 -10.81 -25.89 -13.05
C ARG A 169 -12.06 -25.12 -12.65
N ALA A 170 -12.56 -24.42 -13.65
CA ALA A 170 -13.68 -23.51 -13.66
C ALA A 170 -14.99 -24.08 -13.11
N VAL A 171 -15.65 -23.30 -12.26
CA VAL A 171 -17.08 -23.46 -11.99
C VAL A 171 -17.81 -22.74 -13.13
N THR A 172 -18.44 -23.51 -14.01
CA THR A 172 -19.48 -23.02 -14.90
C THR A 172 -20.78 -23.02 -14.11
N THR A 173 -21.43 -21.88 -13.96
CA THR A 173 -22.82 -21.85 -13.53
C THR A 173 -23.63 -20.89 -14.37
N LYS A 174 -24.71 -21.45 -14.89
CA LYS A 174 -25.73 -20.84 -15.72
C LYS A 174 -26.42 -19.71 -14.95
N GLU A 175 -26.79 -18.68 -15.71
CA GLU A 175 -27.78 -17.69 -15.32
C GLU A 175 -29.08 -18.39 -14.91
N GLU A 176 -29.53 -18.17 -13.69
CA GLU A 176 -30.96 -18.18 -13.37
C GLU A 176 -31.31 -16.88 -12.66
N LEU A 177 -32.22 -16.14 -13.29
CA LEU A 177 -32.90 -14.99 -12.72
C LEU A 177 -33.88 -15.46 -11.63
N THR A 178 -34.01 -14.63 -10.58
CA THR A 178 -35.21 -14.28 -9.78
C THR A 178 -35.22 -14.60 -8.27
N ASN A 179 -35.68 -13.57 -7.54
CA ASN A 179 -36.51 -13.52 -6.31
C ASN A 179 -35.91 -13.03 -4.97
N ASP A 180 -36.66 -12.09 -4.37
CA ASP A 180 -36.42 -11.24 -3.20
C ASP A 180 -36.43 -11.99 -1.85
N GLY A 181 -35.61 -13.03 -1.71
CA GLY A 181 -35.50 -13.81 -0.47
C GLY A 181 -34.11 -14.41 -0.23
N GLU A 182 -33.04 -13.79 -0.73
CA GLU A 182 -31.70 -14.36 -0.65
C GLU A 182 -31.12 -14.30 0.78
N GLU A 183 -30.70 -15.46 1.29
CA GLU A 183 -29.76 -15.54 2.42
C GLU A 183 -28.48 -14.77 2.05
N ILE A 184 -28.04 -13.86 2.92
CA ILE A 184 -26.86 -12.99 2.70
C ILE A 184 -25.59 -13.81 2.41
N LEU A 185 -25.49 -15.00 3.02
CA LEU A 185 -24.44 -15.96 2.78
C LEU A 185 -25.06 -17.27 2.27
N VAL A 186 -24.78 -17.62 1.02
CA VAL A 186 -25.17 -18.92 0.45
C VAL A 186 -24.25 -20.01 1.02
N LYS A 187 -24.83 -20.95 1.76
CA LYS A 187 -24.14 -22.08 2.41
C LYS A 187 -24.12 -23.32 1.50
N ASP A 188 -23.42 -23.23 0.39
CA ASP A 188 -23.36 -24.25 -0.67
C ASP A 188 -21.97 -24.88 -0.82
N LEU A 189 -21.01 -24.51 0.03
CA LEU A 189 -19.67 -25.06 -0.04
C LEU A 189 -19.57 -26.39 0.73
N PRO A 190 -18.78 -27.36 0.25
CA PRO A 190 -18.43 -28.55 1.02
C PRO A 190 -17.78 -28.19 2.36
N ASP A 191 -17.90 -29.07 3.37
CA ASP A 191 -17.49 -28.90 4.78
C ASP A 191 -16.02 -28.48 5.03
N ASN A 192 -15.20 -28.34 3.99
CA ASN A 192 -13.76 -28.06 4.07
C ASN A 192 -13.31 -26.87 3.20
N LYS A 193 -14.24 -26.20 2.52
CA LYS A 193 -13.93 -24.99 1.77
C LYS A 193 -14.30 -23.77 2.60
N SER A 194 -13.36 -22.83 2.68
CA SER A 194 -13.56 -21.58 3.42
C SER A 194 -14.55 -20.67 2.70
N TYR A 195 -15.64 -20.36 3.38
CA TYR A 195 -16.61 -19.34 2.99
C TYR A 195 -15.95 -17.96 3.00
N LEU A 196 -15.10 -17.66 3.99
CA LEU A 196 -14.43 -16.38 4.10
C LEU A 196 -13.50 -16.13 2.90
N LEU A 197 -12.74 -17.17 2.50
CA LEU A 197 -11.90 -17.11 1.30
C LEU A 197 -12.74 -16.85 0.05
N ARG A 198 -13.90 -17.51 -0.09
CA ARG A 198 -14.81 -17.27 -1.23
C ARG A 198 -15.23 -15.81 -1.27
N GLU A 199 -15.74 -15.26 -0.16
CA GLU A 199 -16.22 -13.88 -0.11
C GLU A 199 -15.08 -12.87 -0.35
N LEU A 200 -13.91 -13.06 0.27
CA LEU A 200 -12.77 -12.16 0.08
C LEU A 200 -12.19 -12.21 -1.34
N ARG A 201 -12.26 -13.35 -2.04
CA ARG A 201 -11.83 -13.44 -3.46
C ARG A 201 -12.70 -12.61 -4.39
N ARG A 202 -13.92 -12.26 -4.00
CA ARG A 202 -14.81 -11.35 -4.76
C ARG A 202 -14.28 -9.92 -4.79
N LEU A 203 -13.35 -9.58 -3.90
CA LEU A 203 -12.64 -8.30 -3.90
C LEU A 203 -11.52 -8.25 -4.94
N SER A 204 -11.09 -9.40 -5.48
CA SER A 204 -9.95 -9.47 -6.40
C SER A 204 -10.32 -9.12 -7.84
N ASP A 205 -9.34 -8.62 -8.59
CA ASP A 205 -9.54 -8.20 -9.98
C ASP A 205 -10.01 -9.31 -10.93
N SER A 206 -9.74 -10.58 -10.58
CA SER A 206 -10.13 -11.76 -11.35
C SER A 206 -11.58 -12.21 -11.13
N ALA A 207 -12.30 -11.59 -10.19
CA ALA A 207 -13.67 -11.99 -9.86
C ALA A 207 -14.67 -11.65 -10.97
N GLN A 208 -15.74 -12.45 -11.11
CA GLN A 208 -16.81 -12.15 -12.06
C GLN A 208 -17.51 -10.83 -11.74
N GLU A 209 -17.58 -10.46 -10.45
CA GLU A 209 -18.05 -9.16 -9.98
C GLU A 209 -17.27 -7.98 -10.56
N ALA A 210 -16.04 -8.23 -11.01
CA ALA A 210 -15.15 -7.25 -11.62
C ALA A 210 -15.53 -6.92 -13.07
N ILE A 211 -16.51 -7.61 -13.66
CA ILE A 211 -17.14 -7.23 -14.93
C ILE A 211 -18.30 -6.25 -14.63
N GLU A 212 -18.18 -5.02 -15.11
CA GLU A 212 -19.19 -3.98 -14.97
C GLU A 212 -20.33 -4.16 -15.99
N ASN A 213 -21.20 -5.16 -15.78
CA ASN A 213 -22.43 -5.25 -16.58
C ASN A 213 -23.39 -4.11 -16.22
N ALA A 214 -23.62 -3.18 -17.16
CA ALA A 214 -24.50 -2.01 -17.01
C ALA A 214 -25.97 -2.34 -16.65
N ASN A 215 -26.38 -3.61 -16.79
CA ASN A 215 -27.76 -4.04 -16.58
C ASN A 215 -27.99 -4.88 -15.30
N ALA A 216 -26.95 -5.19 -14.51
CA ALA A 216 -27.10 -6.00 -13.29
C ALA A 216 -26.27 -5.46 -12.12
N PHE A 217 -26.94 -4.84 -11.15
CA PHE A 217 -26.34 -4.44 -9.87
C PHE A 217 -26.62 -5.54 -8.83
N SER A 218 -25.61 -6.35 -8.48
CA SER A 218 -25.77 -7.48 -7.56
C SER A 218 -26.01 -7.04 -6.11
N HIS A 219 -26.50 -7.95 -5.25
CA HIS A 219 -26.64 -7.68 -3.81
C HIS A 219 -25.30 -7.28 -3.17
N PHE A 220 -24.20 -7.93 -3.56
CA PHE A 220 -22.85 -7.60 -3.11
C PHE A 220 -22.42 -6.19 -3.52
N LYS A 221 -22.65 -5.78 -4.77
CA LYS A 221 -22.34 -4.42 -5.23
C LYS A 221 -23.12 -3.36 -4.46
N LYS A 222 -24.36 -3.68 -4.07
CA LYS A 222 -25.18 -2.83 -3.20
C LYS A 222 -24.61 -2.74 -1.79
N TYR A 223 -24.20 -3.86 -1.20
CA TYR A 223 -23.61 -3.89 0.14
C TYR A 223 -22.27 -3.14 0.21
N MET A 224 -21.40 -3.31 -0.79
CA MET A 224 -20.08 -2.68 -0.85
C MET A 224 -20.11 -1.23 -1.33
N HIS A 225 -21.27 -0.72 -1.78
CA HIS A 225 -21.40 0.66 -2.23
C HIS A 225 -21.11 1.64 -1.08
N VAL A 226 -20.30 2.65 -1.38
CA VAL A 226 -19.99 3.76 -0.48
C VAL A 226 -20.32 5.05 -1.22
N ASP A 227 -21.20 5.85 -0.64
CA ASP A 227 -21.61 7.12 -1.23
C ASP A 227 -20.41 8.05 -1.39
N ARG A 228 -20.34 8.73 -2.53
CA ARG A 228 -19.30 9.72 -2.84
C ARG A 228 -19.90 11.10 -3.01
N LYS A 229 -19.09 12.15 -2.82
CA LYS A 229 -19.51 13.53 -3.06
C LYS A 229 -20.03 13.74 -4.49
N ILE A 230 -19.29 13.24 -5.48
CA ILE A 230 -19.69 13.34 -6.89
C ILE A 230 -21.07 12.73 -7.19
N GLN A 231 -21.47 11.68 -6.46
CA GLN A 231 -22.80 11.10 -6.58
C GLN A 231 -23.86 12.07 -6.06
N LYS A 232 -23.64 12.70 -4.90
CA LYS A 232 -24.56 13.70 -4.34
C LYS A 232 -24.68 14.91 -5.26
N ASP A 233 -23.58 15.35 -5.87
CA ASP A 233 -23.57 16.47 -6.81
C ASP A 233 -24.34 16.12 -8.10
N LEU A 234 -24.18 14.89 -8.62
CA LEU A 234 -24.97 14.41 -9.76
C LEU A 234 -26.46 14.31 -9.43
N GLU A 235 -26.81 13.77 -8.26
CA GLU A 235 -28.19 13.69 -7.79
C GLU A 235 -28.83 15.08 -7.69
N TYR A 236 -28.10 16.06 -7.15
CA TYR A 236 -28.55 17.45 -7.07
C TYR A 236 -28.84 18.07 -8.44
N ILE A 237 -27.99 17.82 -9.44
CA ILE A 237 -28.18 18.32 -10.81
C ILE A 237 -29.42 17.69 -11.44
N LEU A 238 -29.59 16.37 -11.30
CA LEU A 238 -30.75 15.66 -11.81
C LEU A 238 -32.05 16.14 -11.16
N GLU A 239 -32.04 16.39 -9.85
CA GLU A 239 -33.18 16.95 -9.12
C GLU A 239 -33.52 18.37 -9.56
N LYS A 240 -32.51 19.24 -9.71
CA LYS A 240 -32.66 20.62 -10.20
C LYS A 240 -33.27 20.66 -11.59
N ASN A 241 -32.83 19.77 -12.48
CA ASN A 241 -33.28 19.71 -13.88
C ASN A 241 -34.60 18.95 -14.08
N LYS A 242 -35.26 18.49 -13.00
CA LYS A 242 -36.49 17.70 -13.08
C LYS A 242 -37.67 18.48 -13.69
N GLN A 243 -37.75 19.78 -13.44
CA GLN A 243 -38.87 20.64 -13.87
C GLN A 243 -38.60 21.44 -15.15
N ASP A 244 -37.43 21.28 -15.77
CA ASP A 244 -37.00 22.05 -16.94
C ASP A 244 -37.18 21.25 -18.24
N ASP A 245 -38.15 21.60 -19.07
CA ASP A 245 -38.47 20.87 -20.32
C ASP A 245 -37.46 21.11 -21.47
N SER A 246 -36.42 21.92 -21.26
CA SER A 246 -35.36 22.14 -22.25
C SER A 246 -34.44 20.91 -22.42
N GLY A 247 -33.75 20.84 -23.56
CA GLY A 247 -32.69 19.87 -23.76
C GLY A 247 -31.56 20.06 -22.75
N LYS A 248 -31.07 18.96 -22.17
CA LYS A 248 -30.01 18.97 -21.15
C LYS A 248 -28.93 17.96 -21.47
N LEU A 249 -27.68 18.39 -21.45
CA LEU A 249 -26.51 17.51 -21.60
C LEU A 249 -25.72 17.52 -20.30
N ILE A 250 -25.57 16.35 -19.68
CA ILE A 250 -24.71 16.14 -18.52
C ILE A 250 -23.46 15.37 -18.97
N LEU A 251 -22.30 16.01 -18.86
CA LEU A 251 -21.00 15.41 -19.14
C LEU A 251 -20.39 14.84 -17.84
N LEU A 252 -20.18 13.53 -17.81
CA LEU A 252 -19.43 12.85 -16.75
C LEU A 252 -18.00 12.58 -17.24
N CYS A 253 -17.10 13.51 -16.95
CA CYS A 253 -15.73 13.50 -17.43
C CYS A 253 -14.81 12.76 -16.44
N GLY A 254 -14.02 11.80 -16.90
CA GLY A 254 -13.05 11.11 -16.05
C GLY A 254 -12.26 10.02 -16.76
N SER A 255 -11.30 9.42 -16.07
CA SER A 255 -10.48 8.31 -16.56
C SER A 255 -11.18 6.95 -16.41
N VAL A 256 -10.61 5.92 -17.04
CA VAL A 256 -11.09 4.53 -16.89
C VAL A 256 -10.89 4.09 -15.44
N GLY A 257 -11.91 3.46 -14.84
CA GLY A 257 -11.85 2.97 -13.45
C GLY A 257 -12.29 3.96 -12.36
N ASP A 258 -12.67 5.19 -12.72
CA ASP A 258 -13.14 6.20 -11.76
C ASP A 258 -14.55 5.90 -11.17
N GLY A 259 -15.24 4.90 -11.74
CA GLY A 259 -16.55 4.43 -11.28
C GLY A 259 -17.74 5.11 -11.96
N LYS A 260 -17.55 5.73 -13.14
CA LYS A 260 -18.62 6.38 -13.94
C LYS A 260 -19.78 5.42 -14.23
N SER A 261 -19.47 4.23 -14.77
CA SER A 261 -20.47 3.21 -15.10
C SER A 261 -21.16 2.66 -13.86
N HIS A 262 -20.41 2.47 -12.75
CA HIS A 262 -20.98 2.05 -11.46
C HIS A 262 -21.97 3.08 -10.91
N LEU A 263 -21.64 4.38 -10.99
CA LEU A 263 -22.52 5.47 -10.56
C LEU A 263 -23.84 5.47 -11.35
N LEU A 264 -23.77 5.33 -12.67
CA LEU A 264 -24.94 5.30 -13.55
C LEU A 264 -25.78 4.03 -13.33
N ALA A 265 -25.15 2.87 -13.15
CA ALA A 265 -25.84 1.62 -12.81
C ALA A 265 -26.55 1.70 -11.46
N TYR A 266 -25.92 2.34 -10.46
CA TYR A 266 -26.52 2.59 -9.15
C TYR A 266 -27.78 3.45 -9.26
N LEU A 267 -27.69 4.60 -9.94
CA LEU A 267 -28.83 5.51 -10.13
C LEU A 267 -29.98 4.84 -10.90
N LYS A 268 -29.67 4.08 -11.95
CA LYS A 268 -30.69 3.34 -12.74
C LYS A 268 -31.50 2.36 -11.88
N LYS A 269 -30.87 1.73 -10.88
CA LYS A 269 -31.55 0.76 -10.00
C LYS A 269 -32.23 1.41 -8.81
N HIS A 270 -31.59 2.40 -8.17
CA HIS A 270 -32.03 2.93 -6.89
C HIS A 270 -32.83 4.24 -6.98
N LYS A 271 -32.64 5.00 -8.06
CA LYS A 271 -33.32 6.29 -8.31
C LYS A 271 -33.81 6.40 -9.77
N PRO A 272 -34.59 5.42 -10.27
CA PRO A 272 -35.04 5.41 -11.66
C PRO A 272 -35.86 6.67 -12.04
N GLU A 273 -36.53 7.28 -11.08
CA GLU A 273 -37.30 8.52 -11.23
C GLU A 273 -36.45 9.75 -11.59
N LEU A 274 -35.15 9.73 -11.31
CA LEU A 274 -34.23 10.82 -11.65
C LEU A 274 -33.60 10.63 -13.04
N ILE A 275 -33.37 9.38 -13.45
CA ILE A 275 -32.55 9.07 -14.62
C ILE A 275 -33.35 8.58 -15.83
N SER A 276 -34.59 8.10 -15.65
CA SER A 276 -35.42 7.56 -16.73
C SER A 276 -35.77 8.56 -17.84
N ALA A 277 -35.69 9.86 -17.56
CA ALA A 277 -35.89 10.92 -18.54
C ALA A 277 -34.65 11.19 -19.41
N TYR A 278 -33.50 10.57 -19.10
CA TYR A 278 -32.24 10.78 -19.79
C TYR A 278 -31.85 9.56 -20.64
N GLU A 279 -31.34 9.82 -21.84
CA GLU A 279 -30.60 8.84 -22.63
C GLU A 279 -29.17 8.74 -22.08
N ILE A 280 -28.80 7.57 -21.57
CA ILE A 280 -27.49 7.34 -20.96
C ILE A 280 -26.57 6.67 -21.97
N HIS A 281 -25.43 7.29 -22.23
CA HIS A 281 -24.34 6.68 -22.99
C HIS A 281 -23.15 6.45 -22.05
N ASN A 282 -22.95 5.18 -21.71
CA ASN A 282 -21.77 4.73 -20.97
C ASN A 282 -20.61 4.59 -21.94
N ASP A 283 -19.48 5.21 -21.60
CA ASP A 283 -18.20 5.05 -22.27
C ASP A 283 -18.24 5.26 -23.80
N ALA A 284 -18.22 6.52 -24.21
CA ALA A 284 -18.21 6.90 -25.62
C ALA A 284 -16.91 6.56 -26.39
N THR A 285 -16.09 5.63 -25.86
CA THR A 285 -14.95 5.04 -26.57
C THR A 285 -15.30 3.73 -27.28
N GLU A 286 -16.46 3.13 -27.01
CA GLU A 286 -16.95 1.96 -27.74
C GLU A 286 -17.82 2.41 -28.93
N SER A 287 -17.53 1.88 -30.13
CA SER A 287 -18.30 2.16 -31.33
C SER A 287 -19.66 1.47 -31.28
N PHE A 288 -20.72 2.14 -31.78
CA PHE A 288 -22.05 1.51 -31.90
C PHE A 288 -22.07 0.32 -32.86
N SER A 289 -21.03 0.15 -33.70
CA SER A 289 -20.89 -0.91 -34.70
C SER A 289 -19.41 -1.17 -35.05
N PRO A 290 -19.04 -2.36 -35.55
CA PRO A 290 -17.65 -2.67 -35.96
C PRO A 290 -17.06 -1.73 -37.03
N ASP A 291 -17.93 -0.99 -37.73
CA ASP A 291 -17.59 -0.14 -38.87
C ASP A 291 -17.62 1.37 -38.57
N MET A 292 -17.94 1.81 -37.34
CA MET A 292 -17.98 3.24 -36.96
C MET A 292 -16.82 3.61 -36.02
N ASP A 293 -16.30 4.83 -36.17
CA ASP A 293 -15.31 5.39 -35.24
C ASP A 293 -16.00 6.02 -34.01
N ALA A 294 -15.28 6.07 -32.88
CA ALA A 294 -15.78 6.62 -31.61
C ALA A 294 -16.21 8.10 -31.75
N MET A 295 -15.56 8.85 -32.64
CA MET A 295 -15.89 10.25 -32.94
C MET A 295 -17.24 10.39 -33.67
N GLU A 296 -17.55 9.48 -34.59
CA GLU A 296 -18.82 9.47 -35.33
C GLU A 296 -19.97 9.10 -34.38
N THR A 297 -19.74 8.11 -33.53
CA THR A 297 -20.62 7.71 -32.43
C THR A 297 -20.93 8.92 -31.52
N LEU A 298 -19.90 9.69 -31.14
CA LEU A 298 -20.08 10.88 -30.32
C LEU A 298 -20.89 11.98 -31.03
N ALA A 299 -20.63 12.20 -32.32
CA ALA A 299 -21.36 13.17 -33.14
C ALA A 299 -22.85 12.82 -33.25
N GLU A 300 -23.20 11.53 -33.36
CA GLU A 300 -24.61 11.11 -33.35
C GLU A 300 -25.29 11.36 -32.00
N VAL A 301 -24.63 11.03 -30.89
CA VAL A 301 -25.14 11.26 -29.53
C VAL A 301 -25.36 12.75 -29.27
N LEU A 302 -24.39 13.58 -29.67
CA LEU A 302 -24.38 15.02 -29.44
C LEU A 302 -25.12 15.84 -30.48
N LYS A 303 -25.65 15.22 -31.55
CA LYS A 303 -26.38 15.89 -32.64
C LYS A 303 -27.48 16.85 -32.17
N GLY A 304 -28.20 16.50 -31.11
CA GLY A 304 -29.25 17.34 -30.51
C GLY A 304 -28.74 18.59 -29.79
N PHE A 305 -27.43 18.71 -29.59
CA PHE A 305 -26.74 19.82 -28.92
C PHE A 305 -25.78 20.55 -29.87
N SER A 306 -25.86 20.29 -31.18
CA SER A 306 -25.12 21.09 -32.16
C SER A 306 -25.71 22.50 -32.24
N ASP A 307 -24.90 23.49 -32.64
CA ASP A 307 -25.33 24.89 -32.72
C ASP A 307 -26.57 25.06 -33.64
N GLN A 308 -26.77 24.15 -34.60
CA GLN A 308 -27.89 24.14 -35.54
C GLN A 308 -29.20 23.58 -34.93
N GLN A 309 -29.14 22.74 -33.89
CA GLN A 309 -30.29 22.01 -33.33
C GLN A 309 -30.57 22.30 -31.85
N ALA A 310 -29.64 22.91 -31.13
CA ALA A 310 -29.73 23.16 -29.69
C ALA A 310 -31.02 23.88 -29.24
N THR A 311 -31.53 24.81 -30.07
CA THR A 311 -32.76 25.57 -29.76
C THR A 311 -34.07 24.79 -29.95
N ASN A 312 -34.05 23.66 -30.67
CA ASN A 312 -35.24 22.87 -31.00
C ASN A 312 -35.24 21.47 -30.38
N SER A 313 -34.18 21.13 -29.64
CA SER A 313 -33.99 19.81 -29.05
C SER A 313 -34.44 19.78 -27.60
N ASN A 314 -35.37 18.88 -27.28
CA ASN A 314 -35.74 18.56 -25.89
C ASN A 314 -35.02 17.30 -25.40
N LYS A 315 -33.93 16.91 -26.08
CA LYS A 315 -33.20 15.68 -25.78
C LYS A 315 -32.44 15.86 -24.48
N ARG A 316 -32.53 14.87 -23.59
CA ARG A 316 -31.80 14.84 -22.32
C ARG A 316 -30.81 13.70 -22.37
N VAL A 317 -29.53 14.02 -22.25
CA VAL A 317 -28.43 13.05 -22.43
C VAL A 317 -27.49 13.11 -21.24
N ILE A 318 -27.10 11.94 -20.73
CA ILE A 318 -25.96 11.79 -19.81
C ILE A 318 -24.87 11.05 -20.57
N LEU A 319 -23.72 11.70 -20.72
CA LEU A 319 -22.60 11.19 -21.50
C LEU A 319 -21.39 10.98 -20.58
N ALA A 320 -21.02 9.72 -20.36
CA ALA A 320 -19.78 9.38 -19.68
C ALA A 320 -18.63 9.32 -20.69
N ILE A 321 -17.64 10.20 -20.52
CA ILE A 321 -16.58 10.41 -21.51
C ILE A 321 -15.20 10.57 -20.87
N ASN A 322 -14.16 10.12 -21.58
CA ASN A 322 -12.78 10.43 -21.22
C ASN A 322 -12.43 11.88 -21.61
N MET A 323 -11.78 12.61 -20.71
CA MET A 323 -11.36 14.01 -20.94
C MET A 323 -10.58 14.19 -22.24
N GLY A 324 -9.71 13.25 -22.61
CA GLY A 324 -8.95 13.33 -23.87
C GLY A 324 -9.83 13.20 -25.11
N VAL A 325 -10.87 12.36 -25.05
CA VAL A 325 -11.82 12.18 -26.16
C VAL A 325 -12.70 13.41 -26.29
N LEU A 326 -13.13 14.00 -25.17
CA LEU A 326 -13.87 15.27 -25.17
C LEU A 326 -13.05 16.38 -25.82
N HIS A 327 -11.77 16.52 -25.45
CA HIS A 327 -10.87 17.51 -26.04
C HIS A 327 -10.71 17.30 -27.55
N ASN A 328 -10.51 16.06 -27.99
CA ASN A 328 -10.40 15.75 -29.42
C ASN A 328 -11.70 16.07 -30.17
N PHE A 329 -12.85 15.81 -29.57
CA PHE A 329 -14.15 16.13 -30.17
C PHE A 329 -14.37 17.63 -30.36
N ILE A 330 -14.15 18.45 -29.33
CA ILE A 330 -14.40 19.90 -29.44
C ILE A 330 -13.41 20.62 -30.37
N THR A 331 -12.27 19.98 -30.67
CA THR A 331 -11.24 20.53 -31.59
C THR A 331 -11.32 19.98 -33.01
N ALA A 332 -12.08 18.90 -33.24
CA ALA A 332 -12.22 18.26 -34.54
C ALA A 332 -13.24 18.99 -35.43
N ASP A 333 -13.08 18.81 -36.75
CA ASP A 333 -14.04 19.25 -37.76
C ASP A 333 -15.12 18.17 -37.96
N HIS A 334 -16.38 18.54 -37.78
CA HIS A 334 -17.56 17.65 -37.89
C HIS A 334 -18.37 17.90 -39.17
N GLY A 335 -17.78 18.55 -40.17
CA GLY A 335 -18.42 18.80 -41.45
C GLY A 335 -19.59 19.77 -41.35
N ASP A 336 -20.82 19.28 -41.53
CA ASP A 336 -22.04 20.12 -41.57
C ASP A 336 -22.55 20.52 -40.17
N GLN A 337 -21.99 19.96 -39.09
CA GLN A 337 -22.38 20.24 -37.71
C GLN A 337 -21.29 21.01 -36.97
N THR A 338 -21.68 21.94 -36.11
CA THR A 338 -20.75 22.71 -35.28
C THR A 338 -21.15 22.67 -33.81
N TYR A 339 -20.15 22.75 -32.93
CA TYR A 339 -20.30 22.61 -31.48
C TYR A 339 -19.61 23.75 -30.73
N ASN A 340 -19.78 24.99 -31.21
CA ASN A 340 -19.10 26.15 -30.65
C ASN A 340 -19.59 26.50 -29.25
N GLU A 341 -20.89 26.33 -28.97
CA GLU A 341 -21.43 26.55 -27.62
C GLU A 341 -20.86 25.53 -26.63
N LEU A 342 -20.81 24.26 -27.02
CA LEU A 342 -20.19 23.20 -26.22
C LEU A 342 -18.69 23.45 -25.98
N SER A 343 -17.95 23.89 -27.01
CA SER A 343 -16.54 24.23 -26.86
C SER A 343 -16.35 25.39 -25.87
N LYS A 344 -17.14 26.46 -25.98
CA LYS A 344 -17.08 27.60 -25.04
C LYS A 344 -17.42 27.18 -23.63
N PHE A 345 -18.43 26.34 -23.45
CA PHE A 345 -18.81 25.79 -22.16
C PHE A 345 -17.64 25.02 -21.51
N VAL A 346 -16.99 24.14 -22.28
CA VAL A 346 -15.84 23.37 -21.78
C VAL A 346 -14.66 24.29 -21.46
N ASP A 347 -14.38 25.30 -22.29
CA ASP A 347 -13.32 26.28 -22.01
C ASP A 347 -13.62 27.12 -20.75
N ASN A 348 -14.86 27.58 -20.58
CA ASN A 348 -15.31 28.34 -19.42
C ASN A 348 -15.33 27.51 -18.13
N SER A 349 -15.52 26.20 -18.24
CA SER A 349 -15.54 25.29 -17.09
C SER A 349 -14.17 25.15 -16.43
N ASP A 350 -13.09 25.65 -17.04
CA ASP A 350 -11.73 25.49 -16.54
C ASP A 350 -11.31 23.99 -16.39
N LEU A 351 -12.02 23.06 -17.04
CA LEU A 351 -11.78 21.59 -16.95
C LEU A 351 -10.33 21.20 -17.28
N PHE A 352 -9.71 21.89 -18.24
CA PHE A 352 -8.31 21.66 -18.64
C PHE A 352 -7.33 22.63 -17.98
N SER A 353 -7.80 23.46 -17.06
CA SER A 353 -6.98 24.44 -16.32
C SER A 353 -6.34 23.80 -15.08
N GLN A 354 -5.56 24.60 -14.34
CA GLN A 354 -5.00 24.19 -13.05
C GLN A 354 -5.98 24.42 -11.87
N ASN A 355 -7.20 24.88 -12.13
CA ASN A 355 -8.22 25.07 -11.11
C ASN A 355 -8.96 23.78 -10.81
N VAL A 356 -9.50 23.69 -9.60
CA VAL A 356 -10.30 22.54 -9.17
C VAL A 356 -11.71 22.76 -9.69
N THR A 357 -12.14 21.97 -10.66
CA THR A 357 -13.48 22.03 -11.24
C THR A 357 -14.21 20.71 -11.00
N THR A 358 -14.88 20.60 -9.85
CA THR A 358 -15.71 19.43 -9.53
C THR A 358 -17.05 19.44 -10.26
N HIS A 359 -17.63 20.62 -10.44
CA HIS A 359 -18.93 20.81 -11.06
C HIS A 359 -19.02 22.19 -11.73
N TYR A 360 -19.55 22.23 -12.96
CA TYR A 360 -19.83 23.45 -13.69
C TYR A 360 -21.17 23.33 -14.43
N SER A 361 -22.02 24.36 -14.34
CA SER A 361 -23.31 24.43 -15.03
C SER A 361 -23.42 25.74 -15.79
N GLU A 362 -23.84 25.68 -17.06
CA GLU A 362 -24.17 26.84 -17.89
C GLU A 362 -25.34 26.46 -18.81
N ASP A 363 -26.46 27.19 -18.73
CA ASP A 363 -27.65 26.99 -19.57
C ASP A 363 -28.17 25.54 -19.65
N SER A 364 -27.92 24.86 -20.79
CA SER A 364 -28.31 23.48 -21.08
C SER A 364 -27.23 22.44 -20.76
N PHE A 365 -26.05 22.87 -20.31
CA PHE A 365 -24.88 22.04 -20.10
C PHE A 365 -24.53 21.94 -18.61
N ASP A 366 -24.34 20.72 -18.14
CA ASP A 366 -23.79 20.42 -16.83
C ASP A 366 -22.56 19.52 -17.01
N LEU A 367 -21.52 19.75 -16.20
CA LEU A 367 -20.26 19.02 -16.26
C LEU A 367 -19.85 18.62 -14.85
N LEU A 368 -19.51 17.34 -14.67
CA LEU A 368 -18.85 16.83 -13.47
C LEU A 368 -17.53 16.17 -13.86
N SER A 369 -16.44 16.61 -13.22
CA SER A 369 -15.12 16.02 -13.40
C SER A 369 -14.80 15.06 -12.25
N PHE A 370 -14.54 13.80 -12.56
CA PHE A 370 -14.06 12.80 -11.59
C PHE A 370 -12.61 13.06 -11.15
N GLY A 371 -11.81 13.76 -11.98
CA GLY A 371 -10.38 13.96 -11.72
C GLY A 371 -10.08 14.82 -10.49
N ASP A 372 -11.01 15.69 -10.11
CA ASP A 372 -10.87 16.63 -8.99
C ASP A 372 -11.52 16.16 -7.69
N TYR A 373 -12.07 14.94 -7.68
CA TYR A 373 -12.52 14.27 -6.46
C TYR A 373 -11.41 13.34 -5.96
N HIS A 374 -10.73 13.78 -4.90
CA HIS A 374 -9.78 12.92 -4.21
C HIS A 374 -10.54 11.87 -3.40
N PRO A 375 -10.00 10.64 -3.28
CA PRO A 375 -10.58 9.64 -2.39
C PRO A 375 -10.30 9.94 -0.91
N PHE A 376 -9.71 11.09 -0.58
CA PHE A 376 -9.34 11.51 0.76
C PHE A 376 -9.60 13.00 0.94
N GLU A 377 -9.83 13.40 2.18
CA GLU A 377 -10.02 14.78 2.60
C GLU A 377 -8.76 15.31 3.32
N ILE A 378 -8.55 16.62 3.29
CA ILE A 378 -7.51 17.26 4.10
C ILE A 378 -8.15 18.15 5.17
N THR A 379 -7.61 18.07 6.38
CA THR A 379 -8.02 18.87 7.54
C THR A 379 -6.81 19.55 8.18
N SER A 380 -7.05 20.40 9.18
CA SER A 380 -5.99 21.00 10.00
C SER A 380 -5.14 19.97 10.76
N ASP A 381 -5.71 18.81 11.07
CA ASP A 381 -5.06 17.74 11.84
C ASP A 381 -4.31 16.74 10.96
N GLY A 382 -4.46 16.85 9.64
CA GLY A 382 -3.86 15.95 8.66
C GLY A 382 -4.89 15.44 7.65
N PRO A 383 -4.44 14.56 6.75
CA PRO A 383 -5.32 13.97 5.76
C PRO A 383 -6.08 12.78 6.37
N GLN A 384 -7.27 12.51 5.86
CA GLN A 384 -8.12 11.37 6.26
C GLN A 384 -8.90 10.88 5.05
N SER A 385 -9.43 9.66 5.06
CA SER A 385 -10.29 9.18 3.99
C SER A 385 -11.50 8.46 4.55
N GLN A 386 -12.64 9.14 4.55
CA GLN A 386 -13.91 8.48 4.89
C GLN A 386 -14.28 7.41 3.86
N PHE A 387 -13.92 7.61 2.59
CA PHE A 387 -14.18 6.65 1.53
C PHE A 387 -13.50 5.29 1.78
N PHE A 388 -12.18 5.27 1.99
CA PHE A 388 -11.46 4.02 2.22
C PHE A 388 -11.80 3.39 3.57
N LEU A 389 -11.99 4.20 4.62
CA LEU A 389 -12.42 3.70 5.93
C LEU A 389 -13.81 3.05 5.86
N SER A 390 -14.74 3.61 5.09
CA SER A 390 -16.08 3.04 4.93
C SER A 390 -16.05 1.70 4.19
N ILE A 391 -15.16 1.55 3.20
CA ILE A 391 -14.93 0.25 2.53
C ILE A 391 -14.40 -0.78 3.53
N LEU A 392 -13.36 -0.45 4.31
CA LEU A 392 -12.81 -1.35 5.33
C LEU A 392 -13.87 -1.72 6.37
N ASN A 393 -14.65 -0.73 6.83
CA ASN A 393 -15.74 -0.98 7.77
C ASN A 393 -16.80 -1.93 7.19
N ASN A 394 -17.17 -1.82 5.91
CA ASN A 394 -18.07 -2.77 5.28
C ASN A 394 -17.51 -4.20 5.23
N ILE A 395 -16.18 -4.38 5.18
CA ILE A 395 -15.55 -5.70 5.16
C ILE A 395 -15.42 -6.28 6.58
N PHE A 396 -14.98 -5.47 7.55
CA PHE A 396 -14.55 -5.97 8.86
C PHE A 396 -15.56 -5.76 10.00
N LYS A 397 -16.65 -5.00 9.81
CA LYS A 397 -17.63 -4.77 10.89
C LYS A 397 -18.27 -6.06 11.38
N ASP A 398 -18.40 -6.20 12.69
CA ASP A 398 -19.12 -7.31 13.31
C ASP A 398 -20.63 -7.10 13.20
N SER A 399 -21.21 -7.47 12.06
CA SER A 399 -22.65 -7.36 11.81
C SER A 399 -23.21 -8.63 11.16
N ASN A 400 -24.44 -9.00 11.52
CA ASN A 400 -25.17 -10.08 10.85
C ASN A 400 -25.62 -9.71 9.43
N GLU A 401 -25.44 -8.45 9.03
CA GLU A 401 -25.63 -8.00 7.65
C GLU A 401 -24.33 -8.08 6.83
N ASN A 402 -23.19 -8.34 7.48
CA ASN A 402 -21.89 -8.40 6.83
C ASN A 402 -21.61 -9.81 6.29
N PRO A 403 -21.57 -10.03 4.96
CA PRO A 403 -21.31 -11.35 4.38
C PRO A 403 -19.94 -11.91 4.78
N PHE A 404 -18.91 -11.07 4.93
CA PHE A 404 -17.57 -11.50 5.33
C PHE A 404 -17.55 -11.98 6.80
N HIS A 405 -18.26 -11.29 7.68
CA HIS A 405 -18.35 -11.70 9.09
C HIS A 405 -19.16 -12.98 9.27
N LEU A 406 -20.27 -13.11 8.53
CA LEU A 406 -21.05 -14.35 8.51
C LEU A 406 -20.19 -15.51 8.00
N ALA A 407 -19.43 -15.31 6.92
CA ALA A 407 -18.52 -16.30 6.36
C ALA A 407 -17.41 -16.69 7.35
N PHE A 408 -16.82 -15.70 8.04
CA PHE A 408 -15.82 -15.94 9.10
C PHE A 408 -16.40 -16.80 10.25
N LYS A 409 -17.62 -16.49 10.71
CA LYS A 409 -18.29 -17.29 11.75
C LYS A 409 -18.62 -18.70 11.28
N GLU A 410 -19.05 -18.85 10.03
CA GLU A 410 -19.37 -20.17 9.47
C GLU A 410 -18.11 -21.04 9.36
N ASP A 411 -16.99 -20.47 8.92
CA ASP A 411 -15.71 -21.17 8.89
C ASP A 411 -15.27 -21.60 10.30
N GLN A 412 -15.46 -20.75 11.31
CA GLN A 412 -15.21 -21.11 12.72
C GLN A 412 -16.09 -22.28 13.18
N ASN A 413 -17.39 -22.27 12.83
CA ASN A 413 -18.31 -23.37 13.17
C ASN A 413 -17.91 -24.68 12.49
N ASN A 414 -17.38 -24.61 11.27
CA ASN A 414 -16.87 -25.76 10.52
C ASN A 414 -15.44 -26.17 10.97
N GLY A 415 -14.85 -25.46 11.94
CA GLY A 415 -13.50 -25.69 12.42
C GLY A 415 -12.42 -25.46 11.35
N ILE A 416 -12.71 -24.61 10.37
CA ILE A 416 -11.76 -24.12 9.37
C ILE A 416 -11.05 -22.90 9.98
N HIS A 417 -9.74 -23.01 10.17
CA HIS A 417 -8.95 -21.93 10.76
C HIS A 417 -7.58 -21.86 10.09
N THR A 418 -7.24 -20.70 9.54
CA THR A 418 -6.02 -20.43 8.75
C THR A 418 -5.51 -19.03 9.03
N MET A 419 -4.32 -18.67 8.52
CA MET A 419 -3.81 -17.29 8.65
C MET A 419 -4.73 -16.22 8.02
N LEU A 420 -5.59 -16.59 7.07
CA LEU A 420 -6.63 -15.69 6.55
C LEU A 420 -7.55 -15.19 7.68
N HIS A 421 -7.94 -16.08 8.60
CA HIS A 421 -8.84 -15.78 9.71
C HIS A 421 -8.14 -14.89 10.74
N GLU A 422 -6.87 -15.20 11.03
CA GLU A 422 -6.00 -14.40 11.90
C GLU A 422 -5.85 -12.97 11.36
N ASN A 423 -5.59 -12.85 10.06
CA ASN A 423 -5.45 -11.57 9.36
C ASN A 423 -6.76 -10.77 9.34
N PHE A 424 -7.88 -11.46 9.07
CA PHE A 424 -9.20 -10.84 9.10
C PHE A 424 -9.54 -10.29 10.49
N GLU A 425 -9.26 -11.04 11.54
CA GLU A 425 -9.47 -10.61 12.94
C GLU A 425 -8.55 -9.45 13.32
N PHE A 426 -7.27 -9.49 12.95
CA PHE A 426 -6.33 -8.38 13.17
C PHE A 426 -6.82 -7.07 12.52
N MET A 427 -7.34 -7.15 11.30
CA MET A 427 -7.89 -6.01 10.56
C MET A 427 -9.22 -5.49 11.11
N LYS A 428 -9.88 -6.17 12.06
CA LYS A 428 -11.06 -5.61 12.76
C LYS A 428 -10.70 -4.43 13.65
N ASN A 429 -9.44 -4.27 14.04
CA ASN A 429 -9.00 -3.14 14.86
C ASN A 429 -9.12 -1.80 14.07
N PRO A 430 -9.93 -0.83 14.54
CA PRO A 430 -10.14 0.44 13.82
C PRO A 430 -8.87 1.28 13.66
N PHE A 431 -7.94 1.20 14.61
CA PHE A 431 -6.67 1.93 14.52
C PHE A 431 -5.77 1.33 13.44
N VAL A 432 -5.72 0.00 13.33
CA VAL A 432 -4.99 -0.69 12.25
C VAL A 432 -5.57 -0.30 10.88
N GLN A 433 -6.90 -0.30 10.74
CA GLN A 433 -7.56 0.15 9.51
C GLN A 433 -7.17 1.60 9.17
N LYS A 434 -7.17 2.49 10.16
CA LYS A 434 -6.72 3.88 9.99
C LYS A 434 -5.27 3.96 9.54
N GLN A 435 -4.35 3.21 10.16
CA GLN A 435 -2.93 3.22 9.77
C GLN A 435 -2.71 2.71 8.34
N VAL A 436 -3.44 1.69 7.91
CA VAL A 436 -3.41 1.21 6.52
C VAL A 436 -3.90 2.30 5.56
N VAL A 437 -4.97 3.01 5.91
CA VAL A 437 -5.47 4.15 5.12
C VAL A 437 -4.48 5.32 5.10
N ASP A 438 -3.83 5.64 6.22
CA ASP A 438 -2.82 6.69 6.31
C ASP A 438 -1.61 6.37 5.42
N LEU A 439 -1.19 5.10 5.33
CA LEU A 439 -0.16 4.64 4.40
C LEU A 439 -0.61 4.77 2.93
N ILE A 440 -1.87 4.45 2.62
CA ILE A 440 -2.44 4.64 1.28
C ILE A 440 -2.42 6.13 0.89
N ILE A 441 -2.85 7.01 1.79
CA ILE A 441 -2.83 8.46 1.56
C ILE A 441 -1.40 8.97 1.37
N GLN A 442 -0.45 8.46 2.15
CA GLN A 442 0.97 8.76 1.94
C GLN A 442 1.42 8.39 0.53
N THR A 443 1.00 7.25 0.00
CA THR A 443 1.30 6.81 -1.37
C THR A 443 0.64 7.70 -2.43
N LEU A 444 -0.62 8.12 -2.23
CA LEU A 444 -1.31 9.07 -3.13
C LEU A 444 -0.55 10.41 -3.22
N ILE A 445 -0.04 10.92 -2.10
CA ILE A 445 0.64 12.23 -2.04
C ILE A 445 2.11 12.13 -2.46
N ARG A 446 2.86 11.16 -1.93
CA ARG A 446 4.31 11.07 -2.09
C ARG A 446 4.71 10.58 -3.48
N ASP A 447 3.97 9.61 -4.00
CA ASP A 447 4.30 8.93 -5.26
C ASP A 447 3.39 9.37 -6.41
N LYS A 448 2.42 10.26 -6.14
CA LYS A 448 1.38 10.69 -7.09
C LYS A 448 0.59 9.53 -7.68
N MET A 449 0.43 8.46 -6.92
CA MET A 449 -0.34 7.31 -7.36
C MET A 449 -1.82 7.66 -7.41
N VAL A 450 -2.52 7.11 -8.40
CA VAL A 450 -3.99 7.14 -8.49
C VAL A 450 -4.49 5.76 -8.10
N ILE A 451 -5.34 5.69 -7.07
CA ILE A 451 -5.89 4.42 -6.56
C ILE A 451 -7.40 4.45 -6.74
N SER A 452 -7.89 3.60 -7.66
CA SER A 452 -9.32 3.39 -7.85
C SER A 452 -9.90 2.57 -6.70
N ALA A 453 -11.24 2.59 -6.56
CA ALA A 453 -11.93 1.76 -5.59
C ALA A 453 -11.58 0.27 -5.78
N ARG A 454 -11.53 -0.18 -7.04
CA ARG A 454 -11.20 -1.56 -7.41
C ARG A 454 -9.79 -1.95 -7.01
N ALA A 455 -8.79 -1.12 -7.33
CA ALA A 455 -7.41 -1.36 -6.94
C ALA A 455 -7.26 -1.46 -5.40
N PHE A 456 -8.03 -0.66 -4.66
CA PHE A 456 -8.06 -0.73 -3.20
C PHE A 456 -8.71 -2.02 -2.67
N LEU A 457 -9.81 -2.50 -3.27
CA LEU A 457 -10.41 -3.79 -2.91
C LEU A 457 -9.44 -4.96 -3.17
N ASN A 458 -8.76 -4.96 -4.32
CA ASN A 458 -7.75 -5.98 -4.63
C ASN A 458 -6.59 -5.93 -3.62
N PHE A 459 -6.12 -4.73 -3.28
CA PHE A 459 -5.12 -4.54 -2.24
C PHE A 459 -5.54 -5.13 -0.88
N ILE A 460 -6.79 -4.95 -0.46
CA ILE A 460 -7.31 -5.54 0.78
C ILE A 460 -7.24 -7.07 0.72
N ALA A 461 -7.59 -7.68 -0.42
CA ALA A 461 -7.45 -9.12 -0.59
C ALA A 461 -5.98 -9.57 -0.50
N ASP A 462 -5.05 -8.83 -1.13
CA ASP A 462 -3.63 -9.17 -1.16
C ASP A 462 -2.96 -9.13 0.23
N ILE A 463 -3.41 -8.26 1.13
CA ILE A 463 -2.89 -8.16 2.51
C ILE A 463 -3.55 -9.11 3.50
N LEU A 464 -4.64 -9.77 3.10
CA LEU A 464 -5.36 -10.74 3.93
C LEU A 464 -5.04 -12.19 3.55
N ILE A 465 -5.01 -12.50 2.25
CA ILE A 465 -4.95 -13.85 1.72
C ILE A 465 -3.48 -14.26 1.54
N PRO A 466 -2.96 -15.22 2.32
CA PRO A 466 -1.63 -15.74 2.12
C PRO A 466 -1.54 -16.59 0.84
N ASP A 467 -0.33 -16.80 0.31
CA ASP A 467 -0.14 -17.58 -0.93
C ASP A 467 -0.45 -19.06 -0.70
N THR A 468 -0.20 -19.54 0.52
CA THR A 468 -0.48 -20.89 0.99
C THR A 468 -1.57 -20.85 2.07
N LEU A 469 -2.66 -21.59 1.83
CA LEU A 469 -3.80 -21.66 2.73
C LEU A 469 -3.74 -22.93 3.58
N SER A 470 -2.70 -23.04 4.39
CA SER A 470 -2.55 -24.12 5.34
C SER A 470 -3.41 -23.89 6.59
N SER A 471 -3.85 -24.98 7.21
CA SER A 471 -4.45 -24.94 8.55
C SER A 471 -3.51 -24.22 9.51
N TYR A 472 -4.03 -23.26 10.28
CA TYR A 472 -3.25 -22.45 11.23
C TYR A 472 -2.41 -23.31 12.17
N TYR A 473 -2.99 -24.41 12.62
CA TYR A 473 -2.37 -25.35 13.55
C TYR A 473 -1.16 -26.09 12.95
N SER A 474 -1.08 -26.20 11.62
CA SER A 474 0.04 -26.85 10.93
C SER A 474 1.23 -25.92 10.67
N LEU A 475 1.05 -24.62 10.87
CA LEU A 475 2.08 -23.61 10.65
C LEU A 475 2.98 -23.47 11.87
N THR A 476 4.28 -23.35 11.62
CA THR A 476 5.26 -22.99 12.65
C THR A 476 5.05 -21.54 13.11
N GLU A 477 5.62 -21.18 14.25
CA GLU A 477 5.53 -19.83 14.80
C GLU A 477 6.11 -18.79 13.83
N PHE A 478 7.23 -19.10 13.16
CA PHE A 478 7.79 -18.20 12.16
C PHE A 478 6.97 -18.15 10.86
N ASP A 479 6.33 -19.24 10.44
CA ASP A 479 5.43 -19.19 9.28
C ASP A 479 4.21 -18.31 9.57
N ARG A 480 3.70 -18.34 10.80
CA ARG A 480 2.63 -17.42 11.24
C ARG A 480 3.09 -15.97 11.21
N LEU A 481 4.33 -15.68 11.64
CA LEU A 481 4.90 -14.34 11.50
C LEU A 481 5.03 -13.92 10.04
N GLU A 482 5.48 -14.81 9.15
CA GLU A 482 5.66 -14.54 7.73
C GLU A 482 4.35 -14.25 6.99
N LEU A 483 3.28 -14.98 7.34
CA LEU A 483 1.98 -14.92 6.66
C LEU A 483 0.99 -13.92 7.30
N ASN A 484 1.41 -13.15 8.30
CA ASN A 484 0.57 -12.15 8.96
C ASN A 484 0.42 -10.86 8.14
N THR A 485 -0.67 -10.13 8.38
CA THR A 485 -1.04 -8.92 7.63
C THR A 485 0.10 -7.88 7.54
N PRO A 486 0.82 -7.53 8.63
CA PRO A 486 1.97 -6.63 8.53
C PRO A 486 3.03 -7.09 7.52
N ASN A 487 3.38 -8.37 7.51
CA ASN A 487 4.38 -8.89 6.58
C ASN A 487 3.82 -9.00 5.16
N LEU A 488 2.56 -9.39 4.99
CA LEU A 488 1.91 -9.40 3.68
C LEU A 488 1.86 -7.99 3.07
N LEU A 489 1.62 -6.96 3.90
CA LEU A 489 1.58 -5.55 3.51
C LEU A 489 2.92 -5.03 2.98
N PHE A 490 4.03 -5.37 3.63
CA PHE A 490 5.34 -4.77 3.34
C PHE A 490 6.27 -5.63 2.46
N ASN A 491 6.18 -6.97 2.52
CA ASN A 491 7.13 -7.85 1.82
C ASN A 491 6.73 -8.17 0.38
N ARG A 492 5.46 -8.00 0.00
CA ARG A 492 4.92 -8.46 -1.30
C ARG A 492 4.99 -7.42 -2.41
N MET A 493 6.15 -6.78 -2.57
CA MET A 493 6.34 -5.67 -3.52
C MET A 493 6.02 -6.03 -4.98
N GLU A 494 6.17 -7.29 -5.37
CA GLU A 494 5.94 -7.76 -6.74
C GLU A 494 4.47 -8.06 -7.06
N ARG A 495 3.57 -8.07 -6.06
CA ARG A 495 2.15 -8.45 -6.26
C ARG A 495 1.33 -7.35 -6.93
N SER A 496 1.54 -6.09 -6.55
CA SER A 496 0.80 -4.96 -7.10
C SER A 496 1.57 -3.64 -6.96
N PRO A 497 1.28 -2.62 -7.78
CA PRO A 497 1.89 -1.29 -7.64
C PRO A 497 1.68 -0.68 -6.25
N ILE A 498 0.53 -0.94 -5.62
CA ILE A 498 0.24 -0.46 -4.26
C ILE A 498 1.17 -1.13 -3.26
N LEU A 499 1.33 -2.46 -3.30
CA LEU A 499 2.23 -3.17 -2.38
C LEU A 499 3.70 -2.84 -2.59
N LYS A 500 4.10 -2.54 -3.83
CA LYS A 500 5.43 -1.98 -4.09
C LYS A 500 5.65 -0.67 -3.32
N ALA A 501 4.70 0.25 -3.41
CA ALA A 501 4.75 1.52 -2.69
C ALA A 501 4.71 1.34 -1.16
N MET A 502 4.02 0.30 -0.66
CA MET A 502 4.03 -0.05 0.77
C MET A 502 5.40 -0.53 1.22
N GLY A 503 6.03 -1.47 0.50
CA GLY A 503 7.36 -1.97 0.85
C GLY A 503 8.44 -0.88 0.86
N GLU A 504 8.35 0.09 -0.05
CA GLU A 504 9.22 1.28 -0.06
C GLU A 504 9.01 2.19 1.16
N LYS A 505 7.83 2.12 1.80
CA LYS A 505 7.45 2.91 3.00
C LYS A 505 7.53 2.12 4.30
N ASP A 506 8.02 0.89 4.26
CA ASP A 506 8.14 0.05 5.43
C ASP A 506 8.93 0.76 6.55
N PRO A 507 8.40 0.84 7.79
CA PRO A 507 9.08 1.48 8.91
C PRO A 507 10.49 0.91 9.17
N ILE A 508 10.79 -0.35 8.82
CA ILE A 508 12.13 -0.92 9.04
C ILE A 508 13.24 -0.20 8.26
N HIS A 509 12.89 0.49 7.18
CA HIS A 509 13.84 1.25 6.36
C HIS A 509 14.02 2.71 6.83
N GLN A 510 13.23 3.14 7.81
CA GLN A 510 13.22 4.53 8.28
C GLN A 510 14.27 4.75 9.38
N ARG A 511 15.02 5.85 9.26
CA ARG A 511 15.95 6.29 10.30
C ARG A 511 15.19 7.06 11.37
N SER A 512 14.83 6.39 12.47
CA SER A 512 14.15 7.00 13.61
C SER A 512 14.81 6.58 14.92
N SER A 513 15.09 7.55 15.78
CA SER A 513 15.62 7.29 17.12
C SER A 513 14.68 6.43 17.98
N HIS A 514 13.38 6.43 17.69
CA HIS A 514 12.39 5.61 18.39
C HIS A 514 12.45 4.15 17.96
N ILE A 515 12.71 3.90 16.66
CA ILE A 515 12.98 2.56 16.14
C ILE A 515 14.32 2.05 16.71
N ASP A 516 15.36 2.89 16.71
CA ASP A 516 16.65 2.53 17.29
C ASP A 516 16.52 2.14 18.77
N GLN A 517 15.74 2.88 19.55
CA GLN A 517 15.47 2.56 20.95
C GLN A 517 14.73 1.22 21.12
N LEU A 518 13.74 0.93 20.26
CA LEU A 518 13.06 -0.36 20.27
C LEU A 518 14.03 -1.50 19.96
N ILE A 519 14.87 -1.34 18.93
CA ILE A 519 15.90 -2.32 18.57
C ILE A 519 16.89 -2.52 19.73
N ILE A 520 17.35 -1.47 20.39
CA ILE A 520 18.25 -1.57 21.56
C ILE A 520 17.58 -2.36 22.68
N LYS A 521 16.30 -2.10 22.97
CA LYS A 521 15.55 -2.86 23.99
C LYS A 521 15.43 -4.34 23.63
N LEU A 522 15.14 -4.67 22.36
CA LEU A 522 15.05 -6.05 21.88
C LEU A 522 16.42 -6.78 21.89
N ASN A 523 17.54 -6.06 21.73
CA ASN A 523 18.87 -6.66 21.85
C ASN A 523 19.35 -6.79 23.31
N THR A 524 18.84 -5.96 24.22
CA THR A 524 19.35 -5.89 25.61
C THR A 524 18.57 -6.77 26.57
N TYR A 525 17.26 -6.90 26.37
CA TYR A 525 16.41 -7.66 27.28
C TYR A 525 16.31 -9.13 26.87
N THR A 526 16.33 -10.01 27.86
CA THR A 526 16.09 -11.46 27.69
C THR A 526 14.62 -11.83 27.84
N ASP A 527 13.81 -10.92 28.38
CA ASP A 527 12.35 -11.05 28.52
C ASP A 527 11.68 -9.93 27.73
N TYR A 528 11.04 -10.31 26.62
CA TYR A 528 10.39 -9.37 25.71
C TYR A 528 8.98 -9.00 26.14
N ASP A 529 8.43 -9.62 27.19
CA ASP A 529 7.05 -9.37 27.63
C ASP A 529 6.80 -7.88 27.88
N LYS A 530 7.72 -7.22 28.60
CA LYS A 530 7.65 -5.77 28.86
C LYS A 530 7.78 -4.91 27.60
N VAL A 531 8.55 -5.37 26.61
CA VAL A 531 8.72 -4.64 25.34
C VAL A 531 7.44 -4.75 24.53
N PHE A 532 6.90 -5.95 24.40
CA PHE A 532 5.66 -6.18 23.65
C PHE A 532 4.49 -5.45 24.30
N ASP A 533 4.37 -5.45 25.62
CA ASP A 533 3.33 -4.70 26.32
C ASP A 533 3.47 -3.18 26.20
N GLN A 534 4.70 -2.67 26.08
CA GLN A 534 4.95 -1.25 25.90
C GLN A 534 4.63 -0.78 24.47
N TYR A 535 4.97 -1.57 23.46
CA TYR A 535 4.99 -1.13 22.06
C TYR A 535 3.86 -1.69 21.20
N ILE A 536 3.22 -2.79 21.60
CA ILE A 536 2.18 -3.46 20.82
C ILE A 536 0.85 -3.31 21.55
N GLU A 537 -0.14 -2.70 20.92
CA GLU A 537 -1.46 -2.46 21.55
C GLU A 537 -2.52 -3.48 21.13
N SER A 538 -2.35 -4.15 19.99
CA SER A 538 -3.31 -5.15 19.51
C SER A 538 -3.16 -6.47 20.26
N ASP A 539 -4.23 -6.94 20.89
CA ASP A 539 -4.27 -8.24 21.58
C ASP A 539 -3.93 -9.40 20.63
N LYS A 540 -4.43 -9.34 19.39
CA LYS A 540 -4.15 -10.36 18.37
C LYS A 540 -2.67 -10.41 18.02
N ALA A 541 -2.04 -9.25 17.89
CA ALA A 541 -0.60 -9.16 17.66
C ALA A 541 0.20 -9.70 18.85
N LYS A 542 -0.23 -9.42 20.08
CA LYS A 542 0.39 -9.99 21.29
C LYS A 542 0.28 -11.52 21.34
N GLN A 543 -0.83 -12.09 20.85
CA GLN A 543 -0.99 -13.54 20.73
C GLN A 543 0.02 -14.15 19.75
N TRP A 544 0.23 -13.52 18.59
CA TRP A 544 1.26 -13.97 17.63
C TRP A 544 2.68 -13.92 18.22
N LEU A 545 2.95 -12.96 19.09
CA LEU A 545 4.25 -12.77 19.73
C LEU A 545 4.43 -13.57 21.03
N GLU A 546 3.38 -14.20 21.56
CA GLU A 546 3.40 -14.97 22.81
C GLU A 546 4.52 -16.03 22.84
N PRO A 547 4.73 -16.83 21.77
CA PRO A 547 5.79 -17.84 21.77
C PRO A 547 7.20 -17.26 21.96
N PHE A 548 7.40 -15.97 21.67
CA PHE A 548 8.70 -15.31 21.67
C PHE A 548 9.00 -14.55 22.97
N LYS A 549 8.06 -14.47 23.93
CA LYS A 549 8.18 -13.63 25.14
C LYS A 549 9.34 -14.00 26.07
N ARG A 550 9.52 -15.30 26.35
CA ARG A 550 10.39 -15.83 27.42
C ARG A 550 11.42 -16.84 26.94
N GLN A 551 11.92 -16.65 25.74
CA GLN A 551 12.88 -17.58 25.16
C GLN A 551 14.31 -17.10 25.36
N ASP A 552 15.24 -18.06 25.51
CA ASP A 552 16.67 -17.79 25.38
C ASP A 552 16.89 -16.99 24.10
N ASN A 553 17.75 -15.97 24.19
CA ASN A 553 18.09 -14.96 23.17
C ASN A 553 17.93 -15.45 21.71
N PHE A 554 17.57 -14.55 20.79
CA PHE A 554 17.62 -14.84 19.36
C PHE A 554 18.83 -14.14 18.75
N GLU A 555 19.46 -14.78 17.78
CA GLU A 555 20.58 -14.19 17.02
C GLU A 555 20.42 -14.51 15.53
N GLY A 556 21.17 -13.81 14.69
CA GLY A 556 21.14 -14.03 13.25
C GLY A 556 19.77 -13.76 12.64
N HIS A 557 19.37 -14.61 11.70
CA HIS A 557 18.21 -14.37 10.84
C HIS A 557 16.88 -14.38 11.60
N SER A 558 16.69 -15.33 12.52
CA SER A 558 15.47 -15.49 13.31
C SER A 558 15.18 -14.25 14.17
N PHE A 559 16.24 -13.63 14.73
CA PHE A 559 16.11 -12.36 15.45
C PHE A 559 15.73 -11.22 14.52
N THR A 560 16.37 -11.11 13.34
CA THR A 560 16.02 -10.09 12.34
C THR A 560 14.53 -10.18 11.97
N GLN A 561 14.03 -11.37 11.67
CA GLN A 561 12.60 -11.57 11.34
C GLN A 561 11.67 -11.13 12.47
N LEU A 562 11.99 -11.47 13.71
CA LEU A 562 11.20 -11.06 14.87
C LEU A 562 11.21 -9.52 15.03
N VAL A 563 12.39 -8.90 14.95
CA VAL A 563 12.54 -7.44 15.10
C VAL A 563 11.76 -6.69 14.02
N GLU A 564 11.86 -7.12 12.76
CA GLU A 564 11.12 -6.52 11.63
C GLU A 564 9.61 -6.55 11.89
N VAL A 565 9.08 -7.71 12.30
CA VAL A 565 7.65 -7.86 12.62
C VAL A 565 7.24 -7.00 13.80
N VAL A 566 8.06 -6.93 14.86
CA VAL A 566 7.76 -6.11 16.04
C VAL A 566 7.74 -4.62 15.70
N ILE A 567 8.66 -4.14 14.85
CA ILE A 567 8.67 -2.74 14.38
C ILE A 567 7.40 -2.46 13.57
N ARG A 568 7.03 -3.34 12.63
CA ARG A 568 5.83 -3.21 11.79
C ARG A 568 4.55 -3.23 12.64
N LEU A 569 4.47 -4.14 13.62
CA LEU A 569 3.33 -4.21 14.54
C LEU A 569 3.25 -2.99 15.45
N ALA A 570 4.36 -2.50 15.99
CA ALA A 570 4.37 -1.28 16.79
C ALA A 570 3.88 -0.09 15.96
N TYR A 571 4.35 0.03 14.71
CA TYR A 571 3.91 1.07 13.78
C TYR A 571 2.41 0.99 13.45
N LEU A 572 1.88 -0.22 13.18
CA LEU A 572 0.48 -0.40 12.78
C LEU A 572 -0.51 -0.40 13.95
N THR A 573 -0.05 -0.64 15.18
CA THR A 573 -0.94 -0.83 16.34
C THR A 573 -0.81 0.23 17.42
N ASN A 574 0.32 0.96 17.50
CA ASN A 574 0.54 1.96 18.55
C ASN A 574 0.58 3.40 17.98
N GLU A 575 -0.39 4.22 18.38
CA GLU A 575 -0.55 5.59 17.89
C GLU A 575 0.60 6.52 18.27
N SER A 576 1.12 6.38 19.49
CA SER A 576 2.23 7.22 19.94
C SER A 576 3.50 6.90 19.15
N PHE A 577 3.75 5.62 18.90
CA PHE A 577 4.91 5.17 18.14
C PHE A 577 4.81 5.58 16.67
N SER A 578 3.65 5.35 16.02
CA SER A 578 3.47 5.67 14.60
C SER A 578 3.68 7.17 14.32
N LYS A 579 3.11 8.06 15.15
CA LYS A 579 3.29 9.52 15.04
C LYS A 579 4.74 9.99 15.14
N GLN A 580 5.58 9.27 15.89
CA GLN A 580 7.00 9.60 16.07
C GLN A 580 7.88 9.05 14.96
N VAL A 581 7.38 8.09 14.19
CA VAL A 581 8.11 7.44 13.09
C VAL A 581 7.85 8.14 11.75
N ILE A 582 6.65 8.69 11.53
CA ILE A 582 6.31 9.38 10.27
C ILE A 582 7.29 10.53 9.95
N GLU A 583 7.69 10.61 8.69
CA GLU A 583 8.63 11.62 8.18
C GLU A 583 8.12 13.07 8.40
N GLN A 584 8.93 13.90 9.06
CA GLN A 584 8.57 15.29 9.36
C GLN A 584 8.33 16.14 8.10
N ASN A 585 9.09 15.89 7.03
CA ASN A 585 8.93 16.61 5.75
C ASN A 585 7.53 16.35 5.15
N TYR A 586 7.05 15.11 5.23
CA TYR A 586 5.69 14.77 4.80
C TYR A 586 4.63 15.50 5.61
N LEU A 587 4.75 15.48 6.95
CA LEU A 587 3.82 16.19 7.82
C LEU A 587 3.78 17.70 7.54
N ASN A 588 4.94 18.31 7.29
CA ASN A 588 5.03 19.72 6.96
C ASN A 588 4.40 20.02 5.60
N TYR A 589 4.66 19.18 4.59
CA TYR A 589 4.06 19.33 3.27
C TYR A 589 2.53 19.30 3.32
N VAL A 590 1.93 18.33 4.03
CA VAL A 590 0.47 18.23 4.15
C VAL A 590 -0.11 19.45 4.88
N LYS A 591 0.57 19.94 5.93
CA LYS A 591 0.16 21.18 6.61
C LYS A 591 0.18 22.39 5.69
N TYR A 592 1.19 22.51 4.83
CA TYR A 592 1.24 23.58 3.84
C TYR A 592 0.18 23.41 2.74
N MET A 593 -0.05 22.19 2.26
CA MET A 593 -1.12 21.88 1.31
C MET A 593 -2.50 22.28 1.86
N TYR A 594 -2.80 21.96 3.12
CA TYR A 594 -4.00 22.45 3.80
C TYR A 594 -4.03 23.99 3.85
N ALA A 595 -2.95 24.61 4.32
CA ALA A 595 -2.87 26.07 4.47
C ALA A 595 -3.12 26.84 3.17
N PHE A 596 -2.59 26.35 2.04
CA PHE A 596 -2.76 26.96 0.72
C PHE A 596 -4.20 26.85 0.21
N ASN A 597 -4.89 25.74 0.47
CA ASN A 597 -6.28 25.56 0.08
C ASN A 597 -7.26 26.27 1.06
N ALA A 598 -6.94 26.30 2.36
CA ALA A 598 -7.76 26.94 3.40
C ALA A 598 -7.57 28.46 3.50
N GLY A 599 -6.48 29.00 2.93
CA GLY A 599 -6.17 30.43 2.97
C GLY A 599 -5.50 30.92 4.26
N GLU A 600 -4.72 30.06 4.93
CA GLU A 600 -3.95 30.43 6.12
C GLU A 600 -2.74 31.32 5.77
N LYS A 601 -2.97 32.64 5.68
CA LYS A 601 -1.98 33.62 5.21
C LYS A 601 -0.62 33.58 5.92
N SER A 602 -0.58 33.22 7.21
CA SER A 602 0.69 33.11 7.95
C SER A 602 1.55 31.98 7.39
N LYS A 603 1.00 30.75 7.36
CA LYS A 603 1.71 29.57 6.84
C LYS A 603 2.05 29.69 5.36
N ILE A 604 1.18 30.33 4.57
CA ILE A 604 1.48 30.63 3.16
C ILE A 604 2.73 31.51 3.06
N ARG A 605 2.84 32.56 3.89
CA ARG A 605 4.03 33.43 3.91
C ARG A 605 5.28 32.66 4.31
N ASP A 606 5.20 31.85 5.36
CA ASP A 606 6.32 31.04 5.85
C ASP A 606 6.83 30.11 4.74
N PHE A 607 5.93 29.47 4.00
CA PHE A 607 6.28 28.64 2.84
C PHE A 607 6.96 29.42 1.72
N TYR A 608 6.46 30.61 1.37
CA TYR A 608 7.12 31.46 0.36
C TYR A 608 8.54 31.87 0.77
N GLU A 609 8.77 32.12 2.06
CA GLU A 609 10.08 32.45 2.61
C GLU A 609 11.02 31.24 2.56
N GLU A 610 10.54 30.05 2.95
CA GLU A 610 11.27 28.79 2.80
C GLU A 610 11.67 28.56 1.33
N MET A 611 10.70 28.61 0.41
CA MET A 611 10.97 28.35 -1.02
C MET A 611 11.90 29.40 -1.63
N LYS A 612 11.81 30.67 -1.20
CA LYS A 612 12.79 31.70 -1.58
C LYS A 612 14.21 31.30 -1.15
N GLN A 613 14.41 30.81 0.06
CA GLN A 613 15.71 30.34 0.51
C GLN A 613 16.22 29.14 -0.31
N ALA A 614 15.33 28.21 -0.67
CA ALA A 614 15.67 27.06 -1.51
C ALA A 614 16.14 27.50 -2.90
N ILE A 615 15.44 28.46 -3.52
CA ILE A 615 15.80 29.06 -4.82
C ILE A 615 17.23 29.63 -4.81
N PHE A 616 17.59 30.40 -3.77
CA PHE A 616 18.94 30.95 -3.64
C PHE A 616 20.01 29.87 -3.37
N LYS A 617 19.68 28.84 -2.58
CA LYS A 617 20.60 27.75 -2.27
C LYS A 617 20.82 26.78 -3.43
N TRP A 618 19.89 26.67 -4.37
CA TRP A 618 19.97 25.77 -5.52
C TRP A 618 21.26 25.93 -6.35
N ASN A 619 21.60 27.17 -6.71
CA ASN A 619 22.87 27.50 -7.40
C ASN A 619 23.96 27.97 -6.43
N GLY A 620 23.61 28.12 -5.16
CA GLY A 620 24.43 28.72 -4.11
C GLY A 620 24.35 30.25 -4.08
N THR A 621 24.58 30.80 -2.88
CA THR A 621 24.49 32.23 -2.60
C THR A 621 25.78 32.71 -1.92
N PRO A 622 26.52 33.69 -2.48
CA PRO A 622 27.66 34.30 -1.81
C PRO A 622 27.28 35.25 -0.68
N LYS A 623 26.12 35.93 -0.83
CA LYS A 623 25.62 36.99 0.05
C LYS A 623 24.12 37.12 -0.16
N LYS A 624 23.42 37.70 0.83
CA LYS A 624 21.98 37.96 0.76
C LYS A 624 21.59 38.63 -0.58
N GLU A 625 20.58 38.07 -1.25
CA GLU A 625 20.03 38.51 -2.55
C GLU A 625 20.93 38.28 -3.78
N TYR A 626 22.09 37.66 -3.62
CA TYR A 626 22.95 37.25 -4.75
C TYR A 626 22.85 35.76 -4.99
N ILE A 627 22.87 35.37 -6.25
CA ILE A 627 22.85 33.96 -6.67
C ILE A 627 23.92 33.72 -7.74
N TYR A 628 24.64 32.61 -7.63
CA TYR A 628 25.67 32.28 -8.63
C TYR A 628 25.08 31.93 -9.99
N ILE A 629 25.78 32.30 -11.07
CA ILE A 629 25.37 32.07 -12.46
C ILE A 629 26.25 31.07 -13.21
N ASN A 630 27.49 30.84 -12.74
CA ASN A 630 28.46 29.97 -13.41
C ASN A 630 28.66 28.64 -12.68
N ASN A 631 29.46 27.73 -13.23
CA ASN A 631 29.61 26.38 -12.67
C ASN A 631 30.47 26.38 -11.39
N PRO A 632 30.15 25.51 -10.40
CA PRO A 632 30.91 25.44 -9.14
C PRO A 632 32.39 25.09 -9.30
N GLY A 633 32.76 24.39 -10.38
CA GLY A 633 34.14 23.97 -10.66
C GLY A 633 35.03 25.02 -11.32
N GLU A 634 34.52 26.23 -11.61
CA GLU A 634 35.31 27.30 -12.22
C GLU A 634 36.21 28.01 -11.20
N LYS A 635 37.37 28.52 -11.65
CA LYS A 635 38.37 29.18 -10.79
C LYS A 635 37.85 30.43 -10.07
N PHE A 636 36.85 31.08 -10.65
CA PHE A 636 36.15 32.22 -10.07
C PHE A 636 34.65 31.95 -10.16
N ARG A 637 33.88 32.54 -9.24
CA ARG A 637 32.43 32.41 -9.15
C ARG A 637 31.81 33.76 -9.47
N ILE A 638 30.85 33.79 -10.38
CA ILE A 638 30.09 34.99 -10.71
C ILE A 638 28.70 34.85 -10.12
N ALA A 639 28.22 35.90 -9.46
CA ALA A 639 26.86 36.01 -8.96
C ALA A 639 26.19 37.28 -9.46
N GLN A 640 24.87 37.24 -9.60
CA GLN A 640 24.04 38.38 -9.93
C GLN A 640 23.12 38.73 -8.76
N LEU A 641 22.74 40.00 -8.64
CA LEU A 641 21.65 40.41 -7.77
C LEU A 641 20.33 39.91 -8.36
N LEU A 642 19.54 39.18 -7.57
CA LEU A 642 18.26 38.62 -7.99
C LEU A 642 17.15 39.14 -7.07
N ASN A 643 16.21 39.90 -7.63
CA ASN A 643 15.09 40.47 -6.89
C ASN A 643 13.75 40.02 -7.51
N PHE A 644 12.95 39.33 -6.71
CA PHE A 644 11.61 38.89 -7.08
C PHE A 644 10.71 38.88 -5.84
N LYS A 645 9.42 39.10 -6.06
CA LYS A 645 8.41 39.21 -5.01
C LYS A 645 7.31 38.16 -5.18
N PRO A 646 6.82 37.56 -4.08
CA PRO A 646 5.72 36.62 -4.14
C PRO A 646 4.38 37.34 -4.34
N THR A 647 3.43 36.67 -4.99
CA THR A 647 2.02 37.07 -5.04
C THR A 647 1.15 35.84 -4.81
N TYR A 648 0.04 36.00 -4.08
CA TYR A 648 -0.94 34.95 -3.80
C TYR A 648 -2.34 35.29 -4.36
N LYS A 649 -2.44 36.32 -5.22
CA LYS A 649 -3.72 36.77 -5.79
C LYS A 649 -4.41 35.74 -6.67
N HIS A 650 -3.66 34.77 -7.17
CA HIS A 650 -4.14 33.67 -8.01
C HIS A 650 -4.71 32.50 -7.21
N LEU A 651 -4.56 32.50 -5.88
CA LEU A 651 -5.07 31.42 -5.04
C LEU A 651 -6.56 31.61 -4.77
N ASN A 652 -7.31 30.52 -4.94
CA ASN A 652 -8.69 30.40 -4.51
C ASN A 652 -8.73 29.63 -3.19
N PHE A 653 -9.48 30.13 -2.22
CA PHE A 653 -9.55 29.55 -0.88
C PHE A 653 -10.90 28.90 -0.62
N ASN A 654 -10.89 27.75 0.05
CA ASN A 654 -12.07 27.11 0.60
C ASN A 654 -12.02 27.21 2.13
N THR A 655 -12.99 27.89 2.74
CA THR A 655 -13.03 28.15 4.19
C THR A 655 -13.67 27.01 5.00
N GLN A 656 -13.95 25.87 4.39
CA GLN A 656 -14.42 24.69 5.09
C GLN A 656 -13.30 24.06 5.94
N ASN A 657 -13.65 23.51 7.10
CA ASN A 657 -12.69 22.84 7.97
C ASN A 657 -12.19 21.50 7.40
N VAL A 658 -13.04 20.84 6.59
CA VAL A 658 -12.74 19.59 5.91
C VAL A 658 -12.82 19.86 4.42
N LEU A 659 -11.69 19.71 3.73
CA LEU A 659 -11.59 19.96 2.30
C LEU A 659 -11.75 18.64 1.56
N GLU A 660 -12.94 18.43 0.99
CA GLU A 660 -13.27 17.25 0.16
C GLU A 660 -12.82 17.42 -1.30
N SER A 661 -12.52 18.64 -1.71
CA SER A 661 -12.01 18.97 -3.05
C SER A 661 -10.99 20.10 -2.91
N PHE A 662 -9.78 19.87 -3.44
CA PHE A 662 -8.61 20.71 -3.21
C PHE A 662 -7.53 20.45 -4.27
N LYS A 663 -6.55 21.37 -4.37
CA LYS A 663 -5.34 21.16 -5.17
C LYS A 663 -4.33 20.34 -4.38
N ALA A 664 -3.94 19.19 -4.92
CA ALA A 664 -2.97 18.28 -4.31
C ALA A 664 -1.51 18.77 -4.43
N THR A 665 -1.28 19.84 -5.19
CA THR A 665 0.03 20.50 -5.35
C THR A 665 -0.05 21.96 -4.91
N ILE A 666 1.09 22.52 -4.52
CA ILE A 666 1.18 23.90 -4.04
C ILE A 666 1.60 24.80 -5.20
N HIS A 667 0.77 25.78 -5.55
CA HIS A 667 1.05 26.72 -6.65
C HIS A 667 1.63 28.03 -6.14
N LEU A 668 2.88 28.29 -6.48
CA LEU A 668 3.56 29.55 -6.21
C LEU A 668 3.59 30.44 -7.44
N ARG A 669 3.56 31.74 -7.20
CA ARG A 669 3.72 32.77 -8.21
C ARG A 669 4.66 33.87 -7.73
N TYR A 670 5.61 34.21 -8.58
CA TYR A 670 6.57 35.29 -8.34
C TYR A 670 6.55 36.30 -9.49
N HIS A 671 6.94 37.54 -9.20
CA HIS A 671 7.06 38.62 -10.18
C HIS A 671 8.31 39.48 -9.94
N ASP A 672 8.73 40.22 -10.96
CA ASP A 672 9.91 41.09 -11.01
C ASP A 672 9.84 42.36 -10.12
N GLY A 673 8.73 42.58 -9.42
CA GLY A 673 8.44 43.79 -8.65
C GLY A 673 7.51 44.80 -9.32
N ASN A 674 7.40 44.79 -10.66
CA ASN A 674 6.48 45.64 -11.44
C ASN A 674 5.17 44.92 -11.75
N GLY A 675 5.17 43.58 -11.73
CA GLY A 675 3.96 42.75 -11.79
C GLY A 675 3.51 42.38 -13.21
N ASN A 676 4.20 42.89 -14.24
CA ASN A 676 3.92 42.60 -15.65
C ASN A 676 4.44 41.22 -16.09
N ASP A 677 5.55 40.77 -15.53
CA ASP A 677 6.10 39.43 -15.77
C ASP A 677 5.88 38.57 -14.52
N GLN A 678 5.28 37.40 -14.72
CA GLN A 678 4.93 36.44 -13.66
C GLN A 678 5.45 35.05 -14.05
N VAL A 679 6.08 34.38 -13.08
CA VAL A 679 6.50 32.98 -13.22
C VAL A 679 5.77 32.15 -12.17
N ASP A 680 5.16 31.06 -12.64
CA ASP A 680 4.48 30.07 -11.82
C ASP A 680 5.38 28.86 -11.55
N LEU A 681 5.23 28.30 -10.37
CA LEU A 681 5.86 27.04 -9.97
C LEU A 681 4.84 26.18 -9.22
N GLU A 682 4.64 24.96 -9.71
CA GLU A 682 3.86 23.94 -9.04
C GLU A 682 4.79 23.03 -8.22
N ILE A 683 4.48 22.85 -6.94
CA ILE A 683 5.29 22.07 -6.00
C ILE A 683 4.49 20.88 -5.47
N ASP A 684 4.85 19.70 -5.98
CA ASP A 684 4.48 18.41 -5.43
C ASP A 684 5.37 17.99 -4.25
N TYR A 685 5.05 16.87 -3.60
CA TYR A 685 5.87 16.36 -2.49
C TYR A 685 7.32 16.02 -2.88
N PRO A 686 7.60 15.26 -3.98
CA PRO A 686 8.97 14.99 -4.40
C PRO A 686 9.84 16.24 -4.56
N LEU A 687 9.33 17.28 -5.23
CA LEU A 687 10.02 18.54 -5.41
C LEU A 687 10.17 19.27 -4.07
N TYR A 688 9.13 19.34 -3.23
CA TYR A 688 9.23 19.92 -1.90
C TYR A 688 10.35 19.25 -1.08
N ASN A 689 10.37 17.92 -1.03
CA ASN A 689 11.36 17.16 -0.28
C ASN A 689 12.79 17.41 -0.82
N LEU A 690 12.97 17.50 -2.14
CA LEU A 690 14.25 17.88 -2.75
C LEU A 690 14.67 19.30 -2.33
N LEU A 691 13.76 20.27 -2.41
CA LEU A 691 14.04 21.67 -2.04
C LEU A 691 14.37 21.81 -0.55
N THR A 692 13.71 21.06 0.33
CA THR A 692 14.05 20.99 1.75
C THR A 692 15.45 20.42 1.97
N LYS A 693 15.84 19.36 1.25
CA LYS A 693 17.23 18.84 1.29
C LYS A 693 18.23 19.89 0.83
N VAL A 694 17.92 20.64 -0.24
CA VAL A 694 18.77 21.74 -0.74
C VAL A 694 18.94 22.84 0.31
N GLN A 695 17.87 23.19 1.03
CA GLN A 695 17.97 24.11 2.16
C GLN A 695 18.92 23.61 3.25
N GLN A 696 18.98 22.31 3.48
CA GLN A 696 19.86 21.65 4.44
C GLN A 696 21.30 21.44 3.91
N GLY A 697 21.61 21.92 2.71
CA GLY A 697 22.95 21.88 2.12
C GLY A 697 23.19 20.75 1.13
N TYR A 698 22.15 20.00 0.75
CA TYR A 698 22.25 19.01 -0.32
C TYR A 698 22.47 19.70 -1.69
N CYS A 699 23.44 19.20 -2.46
CA CYS A 699 23.68 19.66 -3.82
C CYS A 699 23.00 18.70 -4.82
N PRO A 700 22.00 19.17 -5.60
CA PRO A 700 21.29 18.31 -6.56
C PRO A 700 22.23 17.72 -7.61
N ASN A 701 22.11 16.41 -7.79
CA ASN A 701 22.85 15.66 -8.80
C ASN A 701 22.16 15.75 -10.18
N LYS A 702 22.72 15.10 -11.21
CA LYS A 702 22.16 15.15 -12.57
C LYS A 702 20.74 14.56 -12.64
N LYS A 703 20.51 13.42 -11.98
CA LYS A 703 19.20 12.77 -11.92
C LYS A 703 18.18 13.65 -11.20
N ASP A 704 18.54 14.29 -10.08
CA ASP A 704 17.61 15.18 -9.38
C ASP A 704 17.16 16.36 -10.27
N LYS A 705 18.04 16.87 -11.12
CA LYS A 705 17.72 17.94 -12.08
C LYS A 705 16.86 17.43 -13.24
N GLU A 706 17.08 16.19 -13.68
CA GLU A 706 16.24 15.53 -14.69
C GLU A 706 14.83 15.27 -14.12
N ASP A 707 14.73 14.77 -12.89
CA ASP A 707 13.46 14.52 -12.18
C ASP A 707 12.72 15.84 -11.87
N ALA A 708 13.44 16.95 -11.66
CA ALA A 708 12.89 18.28 -11.36
C ALA A 708 12.93 19.25 -12.55
N ILE A 709 12.69 18.77 -13.79
CA ILE A 709 12.85 19.57 -15.01
C ILE A 709 12.02 20.88 -15.01
N LYS A 710 10.76 20.82 -14.55
CA LYS A 710 9.89 22.01 -14.41
C LYS A 710 10.49 23.05 -13.47
N PHE A 711 11.18 22.61 -12.41
CA PHE A 711 11.86 23.52 -11.49
C PHE A 711 13.11 24.13 -12.12
N VAL A 712 13.84 23.38 -12.95
CA VAL A 712 14.99 23.92 -13.70
C VAL A 712 14.53 24.99 -14.69
N GLU A 713 13.46 24.74 -15.44
CA GLU A 713 12.85 25.73 -16.36
C GLU A 713 12.35 26.97 -15.60
N PHE A 714 11.73 26.77 -14.43
CA PHE A 714 11.35 27.85 -13.53
C PHE A 714 12.56 28.68 -13.09
N MET A 715 13.65 28.02 -12.69
CA MET A 715 14.89 28.68 -12.30
C MET A 715 15.46 29.52 -13.44
N ASP A 716 15.48 29.02 -14.67
CA ASP A 716 15.97 29.78 -15.82
C ASP A 716 15.15 31.04 -16.07
N ARG A 717 13.82 30.97 -15.92
CA ARG A 717 12.92 32.14 -16.02
C ARG A 717 13.16 33.15 -14.89
N ILE A 718 13.24 32.68 -13.64
CA ILE A 718 13.51 33.54 -12.47
C ILE A 718 14.89 34.20 -12.59
N MET A 719 15.90 33.49 -13.08
CA MET A 719 17.24 34.04 -13.30
C MET A 719 17.25 35.17 -14.34
N GLY A 720 16.23 35.25 -15.19
CA GLY A 720 15.97 36.38 -16.08
C GLY A 720 15.64 37.69 -15.36
N TYR A 721 15.12 37.65 -14.13
CA TYR A 721 14.85 38.84 -13.30
C TYR A 721 16.12 39.42 -12.66
N GLY A 722 17.26 38.75 -12.82
CA GLY A 722 18.53 39.21 -12.27
C GLY A 722 19.12 40.40 -13.03
N LYS A 723 19.87 41.24 -12.32
CA LYS A 723 20.48 42.46 -12.86
C LYS A 723 21.86 42.25 -13.48
N LYS A 724 22.12 41.12 -14.14
CA LYS A 724 23.44 40.78 -14.71
C LYS A 724 24.05 41.82 -15.66
N LYS A 725 23.23 42.71 -16.25
CA LYS A 725 23.69 43.79 -17.12
C LYS A 725 24.14 45.04 -16.35
N ASP A 726 23.61 45.24 -15.15
CA ASP A 726 23.84 46.43 -14.34
C ASP A 726 24.89 46.16 -13.27
N GLU A 727 24.85 44.96 -12.67
CA GLU A 727 25.66 44.59 -11.52
C GLU A 727 25.99 43.10 -11.47
N LEU A 728 27.27 42.77 -11.26
CA LEU A 728 27.77 41.42 -11.03
C LEU A 728 28.74 41.41 -9.85
N LEU A 729 28.71 40.31 -9.10
CA LEU A 729 29.66 40.00 -8.05
C LEU A 729 30.58 38.89 -8.52
N VAL A 730 31.89 39.12 -8.50
CA VAL A 730 32.92 38.15 -8.87
C VAL A 730 33.70 37.76 -7.62
N GLN A 731 33.72 36.48 -7.29
CA GLN A 731 34.45 35.92 -6.16
C GLN A 731 35.55 34.98 -6.63
N PHE A 732 36.70 35.06 -5.98
CA PHE A 732 37.82 34.13 -6.12
C PHE A 732 37.91 33.31 -4.83
N PRO A 733 37.32 32.10 -4.77
CA PRO A 733 37.19 31.35 -3.51
C PRO A 733 38.55 30.98 -2.90
N VAL A 734 39.56 30.73 -3.74
CA VAL A 734 40.92 30.37 -3.30
C VAL A 734 41.65 31.55 -2.64
N ASP A 735 41.39 32.76 -3.13
CA ASP A 735 42.11 33.97 -2.69
C ASP A 735 41.31 34.77 -1.65
N GLU A 736 40.10 34.34 -1.30
CA GLU A 736 39.13 35.05 -0.45
C GLU A 736 38.89 36.51 -0.90
N ARG A 737 38.87 36.76 -2.22
CA ARG A 737 38.65 38.10 -2.79
C ARG A 737 37.31 38.20 -3.50
N SER A 738 36.58 39.28 -3.22
CA SER A 738 35.34 39.66 -3.88
C SER A 738 35.47 41.00 -4.59
N TYR A 739 34.89 41.08 -5.80
CA TYR A 739 34.85 42.30 -6.60
C TYR A 739 33.44 42.52 -7.14
N LYS A 740 32.99 43.76 -7.09
CA LYS A 740 31.71 44.20 -7.62
C LYS A 740 31.94 44.93 -8.94
N LEU A 741 31.40 44.37 -10.03
CA LEU A 741 31.36 44.99 -11.35
C LEU A 741 30.00 45.68 -11.49
N LYS A 742 29.98 47.00 -11.66
CA LYS A 742 28.74 47.78 -11.84
C LYS A 742 28.88 48.78 -12.98
N ARG A 743 27.76 49.19 -13.58
CA ARG A 743 27.74 50.36 -14.48
C ARG A 743 27.60 51.64 -13.68
N ASP A 744 28.40 52.65 -14.02
CA ASP A 744 28.22 53.99 -13.47
C ASP A 744 27.07 54.76 -14.16
N ASP A 745 26.80 55.97 -13.67
CA ASP A 745 25.72 56.84 -14.16
C ASP A 745 25.91 57.28 -15.64
N PHE A 746 27.10 57.05 -16.20
CA PHE A 746 27.46 57.37 -17.59
C PHE A 746 27.57 56.13 -18.49
N GLY A 747 27.38 54.93 -17.92
CA GLY A 747 27.37 53.65 -18.64
C GLY A 747 28.71 52.94 -18.73
N ASP A 748 29.76 53.45 -18.08
CA ASP A 748 31.08 52.82 -18.03
C ASP A 748 31.14 51.73 -16.94
N PHE A 749 31.97 50.71 -17.15
CA PHE A 749 32.14 49.61 -16.21
C PHE A 749 33.12 49.99 -15.10
N VAL A 750 32.65 49.95 -13.84
CA VAL A 750 33.45 50.20 -12.64
C VAL A 750 33.68 48.89 -11.89
N PHE A 751 34.94 48.61 -11.55
CA PHE A 751 35.36 47.44 -10.79
C PHE A 751 35.79 47.85 -9.38
N GLU A 752 34.98 47.51 -8.39
CA GLU A 752 35.24 47.86 -6.99
C GLU A 752 35.61 46.61 -6.20
N LYS A 753 36.66 46.68 -5.39
CA LYS A 753 36.97 45.62 -4.44
C LYS A 753 35.93 45.65 -3.32
N GLU A 754 35.24 44.54 -3.09
CA GLU A 754 34.32 44.39 -1.98
C GLU A 754 35.13 43.93 -0.76
N SER A 755 35.11 44.74 0.30
CA SER A 755 35.92 44.60 1.52
C SER A 755 35.56 43.38 2.35
#